data_AF-M8A734-F1
#
_entry.id   AF-M8A734-F1
#
_cell.length_a   1.000
_cell.length_b   1.000
_cell.length_c   1.000
_cell.angle_alpha   90.00
_cell.angle_beta   90.00
_cell.angle_gamma   90.00
#
_symmetry.space_group_name_H-M   'P 1'
#
loop_
_entity.id
_entity.type
_entity.pdbx_description
1 polymer ?
#
loop_
_entity_poly.entity_id
_entity_poly.type
_entity_poly.pdbx_seq_one_letter_code
_entity_poly.pdbx_strand_id
1 'polypeptide(L)'
;MELSKHILAKCGGLRKVVAAISDYLYRRNKFGMKNINENFMEMLETNVEFDCLRGLFSWMQSYFEDCKDSLKPCIFYLPIFHTNHNIRRRRLLRRWIAEGYSRETSSGTAEENGERLFSELVDLSIIQQPSSKSMCQVNGFFHEYIMSRPMEDNLFFSLEGHCSLNSQVVGQHLTIRNSWDRDINVFESIDFSSLRSLTVFGEWRPFFISTNINMRLVRVLDLEDTSNVTDDDLKDIGKLLPRLKFLSLRGRRGITHLPKSLSCLRQLQTLDVRHTSITALPQAIIKLQKLQYIRAGTSKQPWNEGGRVTSLPTLDDDRTSTQAEEDGASTRSSQEPAAAAAPTQTEEGDGTSSSQPAGPAAVCTSTPSRRRPHTLVSSWFSRLCCTTRQLNSRGVEVPAGIGKLRALHTLGVVNVSGVGGKAIVMELKTLSQLRRLGLCGINRENLKELCSAISGHSHLEYLSVEVDKDKEQGLFCCFDGTISPPPKKLKSLKLYGYAHILPDSWMKQLDNLERLDLEITIFKQQDIDVLDELPRGKALRRLCVKPIQEGELQLATKGDAYHFLLRELEIDCTSKLQVTFLPGKWLTHSVKVLKVHCSSGWSMRLSGLEHLRHLKEVWLKGSLGDQLKQGLQHQLSKHLNKPALKLVKS
;
A
#
# COMPACT_ATOMS: atom_id res chain seq x y z
N MET A 1 24.90 19.48 -4.75
CA MET A 1 23.45 19.31 -4.49
C MET A 1 23.13 17.97 -3.83
N GLU A 2 23.66 16.83 -4.28
CA GLU A 2 23.41 15.55 -3.59
C GLU A 2 24.00 15.48 -2.17
N LEU A 3 25.26 15.85 -1.98
CA LEU A 3 25.90 15.83 -0.64
C LEU A 3 25.15 16.69 0.39
N SER A 4 24.65 17.86 -0.01
CA SER A 4 23.81 18.71 0.84
C SER A 4 22.48 18.05 1.23
N LYS A 5 21.86 17.25 0.36
CA LYS A 5 20.65 16.49 0.70
C LYS A 5 20.95 15.40 1.72
N HIS A 6 22.11 14.74 1.61
CA HIS A 6 22.54 13.70 2.56
C HIS A 6 22.83 14.30 3.94
N ILE A 7 23.52 15.43 4.02
CA ILE A 7 23.75 16.14 5.29
C ILE A 7 22.41 16.59 5.90
N LEU A 8 21.51 17.21 5.12
CA LEU A 8 20.18 17.61 5.61
C LEU A 8 19.33 16.40 6.08
N ALA A 9 19.50 15.23 5.46
CA ALA A 9 18.91 13.99 5.92
C ALA A 9 19.43 13.60 7.31
N LYS A 10 20.76 13.60 7.50
CA LYS A 10 21.42 13.36 8.80
C LYS A 10 20.99 14.37 9.87
N CYS A 11 20.70 15.62 9.52
CA CYS A 11 20.16 16.61 10.46
C CYS A 11 18.73 16.31 10.96
N GLY A 12 17.99 15.44 10.28
CA GLY A 12 16.64 15.02 10.69
C GLY A 12 15.61 16.15 10.85
N GLY A 13 15.84 17.32 10.23
CA GLY A 13 14.99 18.50 10.39
C GLY A 13 15.09 19.24 11.73
N LEU A 14 16.04 18.87 12.61
CA LEU A 14 16.27 19.58 13.87
C LEU A 14 16.85 20.98 13.59
N ARG A 15 16.03 22.03 13.79
CA ARG A 15 16.37 23.42 13.42
C ARG A 15 17.72 23.90 13.97
N LYS A 16 18.06 23.55 15.22
CA LYS A 16 19.35 23.91 15.85
C LYS A 16 20.54 23.27 15.11
N VAL A 17 20.44 21.98 14.78
CA VAL A 17 21.48 21.23 14.05
C VAL A 17 21.64 21.77 12.62
N VAL A 18 20.53 22.00 11.92
CA VAL A 18 20.55 22.59 10.57
C VAL A 18 21.18 23.98 10.58
N ALA A 19 20.84 24.84 11.55
CA ALA A 19 21.40 26.18 11.67
C ALA A 19 22.91 26.15 11.95
N ALA A 20 23.36 25.34 12.91
CA ALA A 20 24.78 25.22 13.26
C ALA A 20 25.63 24.71 12.08
N ILE A 21 25.16 23.67 11.38
CA ILE A 21 25.83 23.17 10.16
C ILE A 21 25.81 24.21 9.03
N SER A 22 24.75 25.02 8.92
CA SER A 22 24.69 26.07 7.89
C SER A 22 25.69 27.19 8.14
N ASP A 23 25.89 27.62 9.39
CA ASP A 23 26.93 28.60 9.74
C ASP A 23 28.35 28.04 9.53
N TYR A 24 28.61 26.81 9.99
CA TYR A 24 29.87 26.12 9.72
C TYR A 24 30.19 26.03 8.22
N LEU A 25 29.19 25.65 7.39
CA LEU A 25 29.35 25.51 5.95
C LEU A 25 29.35 26.85 5.20
N TYR A 26 28.86 27.94 5.81
CA TYR A 26 29.04 29.28 5.27
C TYR A 26 30.51 29.74 5.41
N ARG A 27 31.18 29.33 6.50
CA ARG A 27 32.59 29.67 6.79
C ARG A 27 33.61 28.77 6.10
N ARG A 28 33.21 27.62 5.53
CA ARG A 28 34.11 26.66 4.84
C ARG A 28 33.65 26.31 3.43
N ASN A 29 34.60 25.88 2.59
CA ASN A 29 34.33 25.44 1.23
C ASN A 29 33.82 23.97 1.15
N LYS A 30 33.74 23.41 -0.06
CA LYS A 30 33.31 22.02 -0.34
C LYS A 30 33.99 20.94 0.52
N PHE A 31 35.23 21.16 1.00
CA PHE A 31 35.94 20.22 1.88
C PHE A 31 35.20 20.02 3.21
N GLY A 32 34.64 21.09 3.79
CA GLY A 32 33.86 21.03 5.03
C GLY A 32 32.61 20.17 4.89
N MET A 33 31.95 20.19 3.73
CA MET A 33 30.79 19.32 3.47
C MET A 33 31.15 17.84 3.44
N LYS A 34 32.30 17.49 2.84
CA LYS A 34 32.75 16.09 2.77
C LYS A 34 33.06 15.58 4.18
N ASN A 35 33.84 16.35 4.94
CA ASN A 35 34.23 16.00 6.31
C ASN A 35 33.02 15.85 7.25
N ILE A 36 32.02 16.76 7.19
CA ILE A 36 30.76 16.61 7.96
C ILE A 36 30.00 15.35 7.58
N ASN A 37 29.95 14.99 6.29
CA ASN A 37 29.19 13.82 5.86
C ASN A 37 29.82 12.51 6.36
N GLU A 38 31.16 12.43 6.34
CA GLU A 38 31.95 11.27 6.77
C GLU A 38 31.96 11.14 8.30
N ASN A 39 32.27 12.22 9.03
CA ASN A 39 32.48 12.21 10.49
C ASN A 39 31.36 12.93 11.26
N PHE A 40 30.10 12.71 10.87
CA PHE A 40 28.96 13.56 11.26
C PHE A 40 28.78 13.72 12.78
N MET A 41 28.65 12.64 13.54
CA MET A 41 28.43 12.73 15.00
C MET A 41 29.68 13.22 15.74
N GLU A 42 30.84 12.64 15.44
CA GLU A 42 32.13 13.02 16.04
C GLU A 42 32.40 14.53 15.90
N MET A 43 32.19 15.10 14.70
CA MET A 43 32.44 16.52 14.47
C MET A 43 31.47 17.42 15.24
N LEU A 44 30.19 17.08 15.29
CA LEU A 44 29.18 17.88 16.00
C LEU A 44 29.35 17.87 17.52
N GLU A 45 30.05 16.87 18.06
CA GLU A 45 30.30 16.71 19.49
C GLU A 45 31.65 17.30 19.94
N THR A 46 32.69 17.21 19.11
CA THR A 46 34.07 17.54 19.49
C THR A 46 34.55 18.90 19.01
N ASN A 47 34.03 19.44 17.91
CA ASN A 47 34.49 20.71 17.36
C ASN A 47 33.78 21.89 18.05
N VAL A 48 34.57 22.83 18.58
CA VAL A 48 34.14 24.07 19.24
C VAL A 48 33.15 24.91 18.43
N GLU A 49 33.17 24.83 17.10
CA GLU A 49 32.20 25.52 16.22
C GLU A 49 30.76 24.99 16.39
N PHE A 50 30.59 23.82 17.01
CA PHE A 50 29.30 23.20 17.34
C PHE A 50 28.95 23.23 18.83
N ASP A 51 29.64 24.03 19.66
CA ASP A 51 29.40 24.11 21.11
C ASP A 51 27.93 24.47 21.46
N CYS A 52 27.22 25.16 20.57
CA CYS A 52 25.79 25.44 20.68
C CYS A 52 24.89 24.18 20.69
N LEU A 53 25.42 23.02 20.30
CA LEU A 53 24.75 21.72 20.33
C LEU A 53 25.07 20.89 21.59
N ARG A 54 26.01 21.29 22.46
CA ARG A 54 26.36 20.50 23.67
C ARG A 54 25.14 20.14 24.52
N GLY A 55 24.26 21.11 24.78
CA GLY A 55 23.02 20.88 25.53
C GLY A 55 22.02 19.91 24.86
N LEU A 56 22.07 19.77 23.52
CA LEU A 56 21.30 18.75 22.80
C LEU A 56 21.91 17.36 23.05
N PHE A 57 23.24 17.22 22.96
CA PHE A 57 23.92 15.96 23.23
C PHE A 57 23.78 15.51 24.68
N SER A 58 23.90 16.42 25.65
CA SER A 58 23.64 16.13 27.08
C SER A 58 22.20 15.67 27.33
N TRP A 59 21.21 16.32 26.70
CA TRP A 59 19.81 15.90 26.79
C TRP A 59 19.59 14.52 26.17
N MET A 60 20.18 14.24 25.00
CA MET A 60 20.08 12.92 24.36
C MET A 60 20.72 11.83 25.21
N GLN A 61 21.89 12.10 25.79
CA GLN A 61 22.59 11.15 26.65
C GLN A 61 21.74 10.77 27.86
N SER A 62 21.28 11.74 28.67
CA SER A 62 20.38 11.48 29.79
C SER A 62 19.09 10.78 29.32
N TYR A 63 18.49 11.20 28.20
CA TYR A 63 17.30 10.53 27.67
C TYR A 63 17.53 9.03 27.37
N PHE A 64 18.67 8.66 26.80
CA PHE A 64 18.96 7.26 26.47
C PHE A 64 19.39 6.43 27.68
N GLU A 65 20.11 7.03 28.64
CA GLU A 65 20.44 6.43 29.94
C GLU A 65 19.15 6.12 30.73
N ASP A 66 18.27 7.13 30.88
CA ASP A 66 16.98 7.04 31.60
C ASP A 66 15.83 6.42 30.76
N CYS A 67 16.11 5.92 29.56
CA CYS A 67 15.07 5.46 28.64
C CYS A 67 14.31 4.23 29.19
N LYS A 68 12.97 4.23 29.11
CA LYS A 68 12.14 3.10 29.51
C LYS A 68 12.57 1.81 28.80
N ASP A 69 12.72 0.71 29.53
CA ASP A 69 13.11 -0.58 28.97
C ASP A 69 12.09 -1.17 27.98
N SER A 70 10.85 -0.66 27.98
CA SER A 70 9.84 -0.98 26.95
C SER A 70 10.09 -0.30 25.61
N LEU A 71 10.78 0.85 25.59
CA LEU A 71 11.11 1.63 24.38
C LEU A 71 12.48 1.25 23.82
N LYS A 72 13.48 1.02 24.68
CA LYS A 72 14.87 0.67 24.28
C LYS A 72 14.93 -0.36 23.13
N PRO A 73 14.26 -1.53 23.17
CA PRO A 73 14.35 -2.51 22.08
C PRO A 73 13.74 -2.02 20.75
N CYS A 74 12.70 -1.19 20.80
CA CYS A 74 12.09 -0.60 19.61
C CYS A 74 12.99 0.47 18.98
N ILE A 75 13.68 1.26 19.81
CA ILE A 75 14.66 2.29 19.42
C ILE A 75 15.86 1.64 18.73
N PHE A 76 16.54 0.71 19.39
CA PHE A 76 17.73 0.03 18.83
C PHE A 76 17.41 -0.90 17.65
N TYR A 77 16.13 -1.12 17.35
CA TYR A 77 15.70 -1.77 16.10
C TYR A 77 15.66 -0.80 14.90
N LEU A 78 15.49 0.51 15.09
CA LEU A 78 15.35 1.47 13.99
C LEU A 78 16.56 1.57 13.03
N PRO A 79 17.83 1.45 13.47
CA PRO A 79 19.03 1.53 12.62
C PRO A 79 19.07 0.59 11.39
N ILE A 80 18.27 -0.48 11.40
CA ILE A 80 18.13 -1.37 10.24
C ILE A 80 17.66 -0.63 8.98
N PHE A 81 16.89 0.45 9.13
CA PHE A 81 16.42 1.27 8.01
C PHE A 81 17.33 2.47 7.81
N HIS A 82 17.72 2.75 6.56
CA HIS A 82 18.49 3.95 6.23
C HIS A 82 17.76 5.25 6.64
N THR A 83 18.54 6.29 6.91
CA THR A 83 18.07 7.68 6.97
C THR A 83 17.17 8.02 5.78
N ASN A 84 16.04 8.69 6.04
CA ASN A 84 14.97 9.01 5.07
C ASN A 84 14.27 7.80 4.40
N HIS A 85 14.55 6.54 4.75
CA HIS A 85 13.84 5.40 4.16
C HIS A 85 12.35 5.44 4.51
N ASN A 86 11.50 5.34 3.49
CA ASN A 86 10.04 5.41 3.64
C ASN A 86 9.48 4.07 4.15
N ILE A 87 9.41 3.93 5.47
CA ILE A 87 8.93 2.73 6.16
C ILE A 87 7.39 2.77 6.22
N ARG A 88 6.74 1.64 5.97
CA ARG A 88 5.30 1.49 6.22
C ARG A 88 5.09 1.25 7.71
N ARG A 89 4.23 2.01 8.39
CA ARG A 89 3.98 1.86 9.85
C ARG A 89 3.71 0.40 10.26
N ARG A 90 2.86 -0.32 9.51
CA ARG A 90 2.58 -1.75 9.74
C ARG A 90 3.70 -2.73 9.38
N ARG A 91 4.70 -2.35 8.58
CA ARG A 91 5.91 -3.15 8.37
C ARG A 91 6.71 -3.15 9.67
N LEU A 92 7.00 -1.97 10.21
CA LEU A 92 7.73 -1.80 11.47
C LEU A 92 7.05 -2.49 12.65
N LEU A 93 5.76 -2.20 12.88
CA LEU A 93 4.99 -2.78 14.01
C LEU A 93 5.01 -4.31 14.02
N ARG A 94 4.83 -4.96 12.86
CA ARG A 94 4.79 -6.43 12.78
C ARG A 94 6.16 -7.07 12.97
N ARG A 95 7.23 -6.35 12.65
CA ARG A 95 8.60 -6.76 12.96
C ARG A 95 8.86 -6.69 14.47
N TRP A 96 8.44 -5.61 15.14
CA TRP A 96 8.48 -5.53 16.61
C TRP A 96 7.65 -6.62 17.30
N ILE A 97 6.48 -7.00 16.76
CA ILE A 97 5.67 -8.12 17.27
C ILE A 97 6.40 -9.47 17.07
N ALA A 98 7.02 -9.67 15.91
CA ALA A 98 7.78 -10.89 15.61
C ALA A 98 9.01 -11.04 16.52
N GLU A 99 9.79 -9.97 16.70
CA GLU A 99 10.87 -9.94 17.69
C GLU A 99 10.35 -10.13 19.13
N GLY A 100 9.14 -9.64 19.40
CA GLY A 100 8.51 -9.68 20.72
C GLY A 100 8.87 -8.47 21.57
N TYR A 101 9.11 -7.32 20.95
CA TYR A 101 9.22 -6.00 21.59
C TYR A 101 7.84 -5.39 21.87
N SER A 102 6.86 -5.71 21.01
CA SER A 102 5.45 -5.61 21.39
C SER A 102 4.87 -7.00 21.65
N ARG A 103 4.30 -7.20 22.83
CA ARG A 103 3.63 -8.43 23.26
C ARG A 103 2.20 -8.11 23.70
N GLU A 104 1.36 -9.12 23.71
CA GLU A 104 0.05 -9.05 24.34
C GLU A 104 0.20 -9.01 25.87
N THR A 105 -0.58 -8.15 26.52
CA THR A 105 -0.60 -7.93 27.96
C THR A 105 -2.05 -7.92 28.45
N SER A 106 -2.28 -7.98 29.76
CA SER A 106 -3.60 -7.73 30.35
C SER A 106 -4.22 -6.38 29.95
N SER A 107 -3.37 -5.41 29.56
CA SER A 107 -3.75 -4.05 29.15
C SER A 107 -3.94 -3.84 27.65
N GLY A 108 -3.74 -4.85 26.79
CA GLY A 108 -3.99 -4.72 25.35
C GLY A 108 -3.30 -5.76 24.46
N THR A 109 -3.75 -5.81 23.20
CA THR A 109 -3.18 -6.70 22.19
C THR A 109 -1.77 -6.27 21.77
N ALA A 110 -1.00 -7.20 21.18
CA ALA A 110 0.33 -6.90 20.64
C ALA A 110 0.32 -5.83 19.52
N GLU A 111 -0.78 -5.64 18.79
CA GLU A 111 -0.92 -4.50 17.87
C GLU A 111 -1.11 -3.19 18.65
N GLU A 112 -2.03 -3.14 19.62
CA GLU A 112 -2.31 -1.92 20.39
C GLU A 112 -1.12 -1.45 21.23
N ASN A 113 -0.38 -2.38 21.84
CA ASN A 113 0.84 -2.07 22.57
C ASN A 113 1.94 -1.55 21.63
N GLY A 114 2.05 -2.09 20.42
CA GLY A 114 3.01 -1.62 19.42
C GLY A 114 2.65 -0.23 18.89
N GLU A 115 1.36 0.04 18.69
CA GLU A 115 0.86 1.36 18.28
C GLU A 115 1.09 2.42 19.37
N ARG A 116 1.04 2.05 20.66
CA ARG A 116 1.40 2.94 21.78
C ARG A 116 2.88 3.29 21.76
N LEU A 117 3.76 2.29 21.72
CA LEU A 117 5.22 2.48 21.61
C LEU A 117 5.59 3.31 20.37
N PHE A 118 4.94 3.06 19.24
CA PHE A 118 5.13 3.86 18.03
C PHE A 118 4.74 5.34 18.23
N SER A 119 3.65 5.60 18.95
CA SER A 119 3.19 6.97 19.21
C SER A 119 4.14 7.70 20.16
N GLU A 120 4.59 7.05 21.24
CA GLU A 120 5.64 7.61 22.13
C GLU A 120 6.90 7.99 21.35
N LEU A 121 7.36 7.16 20.41
CA LEU A 121 8.54 7.47 19.56
C LEU A 121 8.29 8.59 18.52
N VAL A 122 7.04 8.88 18.17
CA VAL A 122 6.67 10.04 17.33
C VAL A 122 6.63 11.31 18.17
N ASP A 123 6.08 11.26 19.38
CA ASP A 123 6.03 12.40 20.30
C ASP A 123 7.45 12.83 20.70
N LEU A 124 8.36 11.87 20.86
CA LEU A 124 9.81 12.08 21.07
C LEU A 124 10.58 12.52 19.81
N SER A 125 9.92 12.65 18.65
CA SER A 125 10.52 12.99 17.35
C SER A 125 11.60 12.02 16.84
N ILE A 126 11.75 10.83 17.44
CA ILE A 126 12.66 9.75 16.98
C ILE A 126 12.13 9.14 15.67
N ILE A 127 10.81 9.00 15.56
CA ILE A 127 10.12 8.60 14.33
C ILE A 127 9.34 9.80 13.78
N GLN A 128 9.52 10.10 12.50
CA GLN A 128 8.80 11.15 11.80
C GLN A 128 7.68 10.57 10.93
N GLN A 129 6.54 11.24 10.90
CA GLN A 129 5.45 10.93 9.96
C GLN A 129 5.50 11.94 8.80
N PRO A 130 5.91 11.52 7.58
CA PRO A 130 5.69 12.34 6.38
C PRO A 130 4.18 12.49 6.12
N SER A 131 3.82 13.23 5.06
CA SER A 131 2.45 13.67 4.73
C SER A 131 1.34 12.60 4.66
N SER A 132 1.67 11.30 4.77
CA SER A 132 0.73 10.19 4.91
C SER A 132 0.92 9.47 6.26
N LYS A 133 -0.13 9.44 7.09
CA LYS A 133 -0.18 8.73 8.40
C LYS A 133 0.11 7.20 8.33
N SER A 134 0.17 6.61 7.14
CA SER A 134 0.53 5.20 6.92
C SER A 134 2.03 4.94 6.73
N MET A 135 2.80 6.00 6.51
CA MET A 135 4.24 5.97 6.32
C MET A 135 4.94 6.64 7.50
N CYS A 136 6.20 6.28 7.71
CA CYS A 136 7.08 6.84 8.72
C CYS A 136 8.54 6.75 8.26
N GLN A 137 9.40 7.59 8.83
CA GLN A 137 10.84 7.60 8.63
C GLN A 137 11.51 7.64 10.00
N VAL A 138 12.70 7.06 10.12
CA VAL A 138 13.56 7.32 11.28
C VAL A 138 14.11 8.73 11.14
N ASN A 139 14.06 9.53 12.21
CA ASN A 139 14.69 10.84 12.22
C ASN A 139 16.21 10.67 12.08
N GLY A 140 16.79 11.32 11.06
CA GLY A 140 18.20 11.11 10.72
C GLY A 140 19.18 11.46 11.84
N PHE A 141 18.87 12.44 12.69
CA PHE A 141 19.79 12.81 13.77
C PHE A 141 19.85 11.72 14.83
N PHE A 142 18.69 11.17 15.20
CA PHE A 142 18.62 10.03 16.12
C PHE A 142 19.20 8.76 15.47
N HIS A 143 19.00 8.53 14.17
CA HIS A 143 19.63 7.42 13.45
C HIS A 143 21.17 7.49 13.52
N GLU A 144 21.77 8.61 13.15
CA GLU A 144 23.23 8.80 13.21
C GLU A 144 23.75 8.69 14.66
N TYR A 145 23.00 9.19 15.65
CA TYR A 145 23.39 9.14 17.06
C TYR A 145 23.44 7.69 17.57
N ILE A 146 22.40 6.90 17.29
CA ILE A 146 22.34 5.47 17.65
C ILE A 146 23.41 4.66 16.90
N MET A 147 23.72 5.02 15.65
CA MET A 147 24.81 4.37 14.89
C MET A 147 26.20 4.69 15.46
N SER A 148 26.44 5.93 15.90
CA SER A 148 27.72 6.35 16.49
C SER A 148 27.99 5.75 17.88
N ARG A 149 26.94 5.29 18.56
CA ARG A 149 26.97 4.75 19.92
C ARG A 149 26.41 3.32 19.96
N PRO A 150 27.22 2.30 19.61
CA PRO A 150 26.87 0.92 19.93
C PRO A 150 26.86 0.74 21.46
N MET A 151 25.69 0.91 22.07
CA MET A 151 25.45 0.49 23.46
C MET A 151 25.61 -1.02 23.60
N GLU A 152 25.78 -1.52 24.82
CA GLU A 152 25.89 -2.97 25.10
C GLU A 152 24.67 -3.76 24.58
N ASP A 153 23.48 -3.13 24.58
CA ASP A 153 22.23 -3.65 23.99
C ASP A 153 22.07 -3.38 22.47
N ASN A 154 22.96 -2.62 21.83
CA ASN A 154 22.85 -2.26 20.42
C ASN A 154 23.28 -3.42 19.51
N LEU A 155 22.38 -4.38 19.42
CA LEU A 155 22.53 -5.65 18.72
C LEU A 155 22.25 -5.53 17.21
N PHE A 156 22.55 -4.37 16.61
CA PHE A 156 22.43 -4.11 15.19
C PHE A 156 23.79 -4.26 14.47
N PHE A 157 23.78 -4.84 13.27
CA PHE A 157 24.93 -4.94 12.40
C PHE A 157 24.55 -4.65 10.94
N SER A 158 25.45 -4.01 10.20
CA SER A 158 25.26 -3.67 8.79
C SER A 158 26.41 -4.22 7.95
N LEU A 159 26.09 -4.91 6.84
CA LEU A 159 27.04 -5.33 5.83
C LEU A 159 27.00 -4.33 4.67
N GLU A 160 28.06 -3.54 4.53
CA GLU A 160 28.19 -2.44 3.57
C GLU A 160 29.58 -2.43 2.92
N GLY A 161 29.66 -2.22 1.61
CA GLY A 161 30.94 -2.06 0.89
C GLY A 161 31.98 -3.14 1.23
N HIS A 162 33.18 -2.70 1.62
CA HIS A 162 34.31 -3.57 1.92
C HIS A 162 34.60 -3.76 3.42
N CYS A 163 33.59 -3.66 4.32
CA CYS A 163 33.75 -3.81 5.78
C CYS A 163 34.84 -4.81 6.19
N SER A 164 35.81 -4.35 6.98
CA SER A 164 36.86 -5.18 7.56
C SER A 164 36.29 -6.03 8.69
N LEU A 165 35.85 -7.24 8.34
CA LEU A 165 35.34 -8.23 9.28
C LEU A 165 36.49 -8.82 10.10
N ASN A 166 36.83 -8.13 11.19
CA ASN A 166 37.40 -8.81 12.35
C ASN A 166 36.33 -9.79 12.86
N SER A 167 36.71 -10.99 13.31
CA SER A 167 35.78 -12.08 13.63
C SER A 167 34.75 -11.69 14.70
N GLN A 168 33.59 -11.19 14.26
CA GLN A 168 32.55 -10.65 15.11
C GLN A 168 31.32 -11.55 15.06
N VAL A 169 30.84 -11.92 16.25
CA VAL A 169 29.49 -12.46 16.43
C VAL A 169 28.51 -11.38 16.00
N VAL A 170 27.64 -11.69 15.02
CA VAL A 170 26.66 -10.71 14.55
C VAL A 170 25.69 -10.40 15.69
N GLY A 171 25.18 -9.17 15.70
CA GLY A 171 24.08 -8.81 16.58
C GLY A 171 22.81 -9.62 16.31
N GLN A 172 21.73 -9.30 17.04
CA GLN A 172 20.42 -9.90 16.80
C GLN A 172 19.79 -9.41 15.49
N HIS A 173 20.21 -8.27 14.94
CA HIS A 173 19.61 -7.66 13.76
C HIS A 173 20.66 -7.32 12.71
N LEU A 174 20.58 -8.01 11.57
CA LEU A 174 21.44 -7.82 10.42
C LEU A 174 20.70 -7.09 9.31
N THR A 175 21.36 -6.08 8.75
CA THR A 175 20.99 -5.54 7.45
C THR A 175 22.11 -5.71 6.44
N ILE A 176 21.80 -6.22 5.27
CA ILE A 176 22.67 -6.21 4.10
C ILE A 176 22.25 -5.01 3.24
N ARG A 177 23.19 -4.14 2.86
CA ARG A 177 22.91 -2.97 2.00
C ARG A 177 23.27 -3.23 0.54
N ASN A 178 22.77 -2.35 -0.33
CA ASN A 178 23.03 -2.37 -1.78
C ASN A 178 24.52 -2.28 -2.13
N SER A 179 25.35 -1.77 -1.23
CA SER A 179 26.81 -1.63 -1.42
C SER A 179 27.60 -2.89 -1.08
N TRP A 180 26.99 -3.92 -0.48
CA TRP A 180 27.68 -5.17 -0.14
C TRP A 180 28.01 -5.98 -1.41
N ASP A 181 29.29 -6.09 -1.72
CA ASP A 181 29.78 -6.75 -2.94
C ASP A 181 30.49 -8.09 -2.70
N ARG A 182 30.97 -8.33 -1.47
CA ARG A 182 31.86 -9.44 -1.08
C ARG A 182 31.29 -10.84 -1.33
N ASP A 183 32.20 -11.80 -1.47
CA ASP A 183 31.89 -13.18 -1.86
C ASP A 183 31.27 -14.05 -0.74
N ILE A 184 31.00 -15.31 -1.09
CA ILE A 184 30.46 -16.32 -0.18
C ILE A 184 31.43 -16.67 0.96
N ASN A 185 32.75 -16.68 0.72
CA ASN A 185 33.75 -17.04 1.73
C ASN A 185 33.78 -16.02 2.88
N VAL A 186 33.67 -14.73 2.51
CA VAL A 186 33.56 -13.63 3.46
C VAL A 186 32.23 -13.69 4.22
N PHE A 187 31.13 -14.13 3.58
CA PHE A 187 29.84 -14.24 4.25
C PHE A 187 29.75 -15.46 5.18
N GLU A 188 30.31 -16.61 4.79
CA GLU A 188 30.31 -17.85 5.58
C GLU A 188 31.28 -17.81 6.78
N SER A 189 32.25 -16.88 6.81
CA SER A 189 33.14 -16.68 7.96
C SER A 189 32.49 -15.96 9.14
N ILE A 190 31.27 -15.46 8.97
CA ILE A 190 30.54 -14.64 9.95
C ILE A 190 29.65 -15.53 10.83
N ASP A 191 29.70 -15.36 12.16
CA ASP A 191 28.79 -16.07 13.06
C ASP A 191 27.42 -15.40 13.16
N PHE A 192 26.41 -16.03 12.56
CA PHE A 192 25.00 -15.63 12.63
C PHE A 192 24.19 -16.40 13.67
N SER A 193 24.82 -17.18 14.57
CA SER A 193 24.14 -18.07 15.53
C SER A 193 23.14 -17.35 16.45
N SER A 194 23.40 -16.08 16.75
CA SER A 194 22.60 -15.14 17.54
C SER A 194 21.41 -14.52 16.79
N LEU A 195 21.40 -14.59 15.45
CA LEU A 195 20.64 -13.69 14.59
C LEU A 195 19.12 -13.91 14.68
N ARG A 196 18.36 -12.82 14.80
CA ARG A 196 16.89 -12.82 14.93
C ARG A 196 16.19 -12.09 13.79
N SER A 197 16.78 -11.02 13.24
CA SER A 197 16.22 -10.26 12.12
C SER A 197 17.22 -10.15 10.98
N LEU A 198 16.81 -10.50 9.76
CA LEU A 198 17.54 -10.23 8.52
C LEU A 198 16.72 -9.31 7.61
N THR A 199 17.36 -8.28 7.06
CA THR A 199 16.81 -7.39 6.02
C THR A 199 17.83 -7.19 4.92
N VAL A 200 17.39 -7.24 3.67
CA VAL A 200 18.28 -7.04 2.51
C VAL A 200 17.74 -5.88 1.69
N PHE A 201 18.48 -4.77 1.69
CA PHE A 201 18.34 -3.73 0.68
C PHE A 201 19.35 -4.06 -0.40
N GLY A 202 18.93 -4.19 -1.67
CA GLY A 202 19.81 -4.57 -2.77
C GLY A 202 19.62 -6.01 -3.26
N GLU A 203 20.68 -6.63 -3.78
CA GLU A 203 20.56 -7.93 -4.46
C GLU A 203 20.51 -9.11 -3.48
N TRP A 204 19.53 -10.01 -3.67
CA TRP A 204 19.52 -11.30 -3.01
C TRP A 204 20.57 -12.23 -3.62
N ARG A 205 21.40 -12.83 -2.77
CA ARG A 205 22.33 -13.89 -3.16
C ARG A 205 21.86 -15.19 -2.48
N PRO A 206 21.67 -16.32 -3.21
CA PRO A 206 21.14 -17.55 -2.62
C PRO A 206 21.93 -18.06 -1.40
N PHE A 207 23.25 -17.82 -1.40
CA PHE A 207 24.10 -18.19 -0.27
C PHE A 207 23.79 -17.45 1.04
N PHE A 208 23.00 -16.37 1.04
CA PHE A 208 22.58 -15.73 2.30
C PHE A 208 21.79 -16.69 3.21
N ILE A 209 21.14 -17.72 2.66
CA ILE A 209 20.40 -18.76 3.39
C ILE A 209 20.81 -20.14 2.83
N SER A 210 22.02 -20.59 3.18
CA SER A 210 22.56 -21.90 2.80
C SER A 210 22.59 -22.88 4.00
N THR A 211 22.83 -24.17 3.73
CA THR A 211 23.02 -25.19 4.77
C THR A 211 24.27 -24.99 5.62
N ASN A 212 25.25 -24.23 5.12
CA ASN A 212 26.50 -23.93 5.82
C ASN A 212 26.31 -22.85 6.90
N ILE A 213 25.20 -22.10 6.84
CA ILE A 213 24.98 -20.88 7.62
C ILE A 213 23.92 -21.10 8.71
N ASN A 214 24.31 -20.90 9.97
CA ASN A 214 23.47 -21.17 11.12
C ASN A 214 22.56 -19.99 11.51
N MET A 215 21.49 -19.77 10.76
CA MET A 215 20.47 -18.74 11.05
C MET A 215 19.21 -19.28 11.76
N ARG A 216 19.36 -20.34 12.58
CA ARG A 216 18.21 -21.06 13.20
C ARG A 216 17.37 -20.21 14.17
N LEU A 217 17.88 -19.07 14.64
CA LEU A 217 17.19 -18.15 15.55
C LEU A 217 16.32 -17.09 14.84
N VAL A 218 16.41 -16.95 13.52
CA VAL A 218 15.74 -15.88 12.77
C VAL A 218 14.22 -15.94 12.89
N ARG A 219 13.64 -14.80 13.28
CA ARG A 219 12.22 -14.49 13.48
C ARG A 219 11.69 -13.56 12.40
N VAL A 220 12.51 -12.66 11.88
CA VAL A 220 12.14 -11.66 10.86
C VAL A 220 13.00 -11.83 9.62
N LEU A 221 12.37 -12.05 8.47
CA LEU A 221 13.00 -11.97 7.15
C LEU A 221 12.20 -10.98 6.29
N ASP A 222 12.84 -9.87 5.91
CA ASP A 222 12.20 -8.77 5.21
C ASP A 222 12.90 -8.48 3.88
N LEU A 223 12.26 -8.90 2.79
CA LEU A 223 12.76 -8.80 1.42
C LEU A 223 11.94 -7.82 0.55
N GLU A 224 11.27 -6.82 1.16
CA GLU A 224 10.47 -5.85 0.41
C GLU A 224 11.32 -4.99 -0.54
N ASP A 225 12.57 -4.69 -0.17
CA ASP A 225 13.49 -3.80 -0.89
C ASP A 225 14.62 -4.56 -1.64
N THR A 226 14.43 -5.87 -1.89
CA THR A 226 15.46 -6.79 -2.40
C THR A 226 15.25 -7.20 -3.88
N SER A 227 16.25 -7.19 -4.75
CA SER A 227 16.16 -7.78 -6.10
C SER A 227 16.50 -9.27 -6.12
N ASN A 228 16.21 -9.95 -7.24
CA ASN A 228 16.70 -11.29 -7.60
C ASN A 228 16.34 -12.48 -6.67
N VAL A 229 15.40 -12.32 -5.75
CA VAL A 229 14.79 -13.46 -5.01
C VAL A 229 13.96 -14.33 -5.97
N THR A 230 14.19 -15.64 -5.97
CA THR A 230 13.52 -16.65 -6.81
C THR A 230 12.60 -17.57 -6.01
N ASP A 231 11.77 -18.37 -6.69
CA ASP A 231 10.93 -19.39 -6.06
C ASP A 231 11.76 -20.54 -5.42
N ASP A 232 13.00 -20.76 -5.87
CA ASP A 232 13.91 -21.76 -5.31
C ASP A 232 14.47 -21.33 -3.95
N ASP A 233 14.86 -20.05 -3.79
CA ASP A 233 15.31 -19.49 -2.50
C ASP A 233 14.27 -19.70 -1.38
N LEU A 234 12.98 -19.60 -1.73
CA LEU A 234 11.90 -19.82 -0.78
C LEU A 234 11.88 -21.26 -0.24
N LYS A 235 12.36 -22.24 -1.02
CA LYS A 235 12.38 -23.64 -0.59
C LYS A 235 13.28 -23.80 0.62
N ASP A 236 14.43 -23.14 0.60
CA ASP A 236 15.46 -23.23 1.64
C ASP A 236 15.18 -22.28 2.81
N ILE A 237 14.65 -21.07 2.57
CA ILE A 237 14.04 -20.23 3.61
C ILE A 237 13.01 -21.04 4.43
N GLY A 238 12.15 -21.80 3.76
CA GLY A 238 11.14 -22.65 4.40
C GLY A 238 11.70 -23.81 5.23
N LYS A 239 12.91 -24.30 4.92
CA LYS A 239 13.57 -25.42 5.64
C LYS A 239 14.48 -24.93 6.77
N LEU A 240 15.27 -23.89 6.51
CA LEU A 240 16.44 -23.49 7.31
C LEU A 240 16.10 -22.47 8.41
N LEU A 241 14.96 -21.77 8.31
CA LEU A 241 14.54 -20.75 9.28
C LEU A 241 13.31 -21.18 10.12
N PRO A 242 13.36 -22.27 10.91
CA PRO A 242 12.20 -22.86 11.57
C PRO A 242 11.53 -21.95 12.63
N ARG A 243 12.21 -20.90 13.10
CA ARG A 243 11.70 -19.93 14.08
C ARG A 243 11.08 -18.68 13.44
N LEU A 244 10.98 -18.62 12.10
CA LEU A 244 10.47 -17.45 11.39
C LEU A 244 9.02 -17.13 11.78
N LYS A 245 8.78 -15.87 12.14
CA LYS A 245 7.48 -15.28 12.52
C LYS A 245 7.00 -14.24 11.53
N PHE A 246 7.89 -13.54 10.84
CA PHE A 246 7.59 -12.55 9.81
C PHE A 246 8.35 -12.85 8.53
N LEU A 247 7.62 -12.97 7.43
CA LEU A 247 8.16 -13.04 6.07
C LEU A 247 7.50 -11.98 5.19
N SER A 248 8.31 -11.10 4.60
CA SER A 248 7.87 -10.14 3.59
C SER A 248 8.57 -10.41 2.27
N LEU A 249 7.79 -10.77 1.25
CA LEU A 249 8.19 -10.91 -0.16
C LEU A 249 7.55 -9.79 -1.01
N ARG A 250 7.14 -8.69 -0.38
CA ARG A 250 6.32 -7.68 -1.05
C ARG A 250 7.08 -7.02 -2.20
N GLY A 251 6.41 -6.90 -3.34
CA GLY A 251 6.99 -6.31 -4.56
C GLY A 251 7.95 -7.22 -5.33
N ARG A 252 8.23 -8.44 -4.84
CA ARG A 252 9.09 -9.41 -5.52
C ARG A 252 8.32 -10.09 -6.66
N ARG A 253 8.21 -9.41 -7.80
CA ARG A 253 7.44 -9.88 -8.97
C ARG A 253 7.94 -11.20 -9.57
N GLY A 254 9.21 -11.56 -9.38
CA GLY A 254 9.79 -12.83 -9.81
C GLY A 254 9.25 -14.05 -9.04
N ILE A 255 8.64 -13.85 -7.86
CA ILE A 255 8.04 -14.93 -7.08
C ILE A 255 6.67 -15.27 -7.67
N THR A 256 6.50 -16.52 -8.10
CA THR A 256 5.29 -17.04 -8.75
C THR A 256 4.54 -18.04 -7.87
N HIS A 257 5.22 -18.72 -6.93
CA HIS A 257 4.57 -19.70 -6.06
C HIS A 257 5.26 -19.82 -4.69
N LEU A 258 4.49 -20.19 -3.66
CA LEU A 258 5.06 -20.51 -2.36
C LEU A 258 5.33 -22.03 -2.26
N PRO A 259 6.51 -22.45 -1.78
CA PRO A 259 6.88 -23.87 -1.74
C PRO A 259 6.18 -24.62 -0.60
N LYS A 260 6.07 -25.94 -0.75
CA LYS A 260 5.49 -26.84 0.28
C LYS A 260 6.27 -26.79 1.61
N SER A 261 7.58 -26.50 1.57
CA SER A 261 8.43 -26.35 2.76
C SER A 261 8.01 -25.19 3.66
N LEU A 262 7.25 -24.20 3.16
CA LEU A 262 6.69 -23.14 3.99
C LEU A 262 5.86 -23.68 5.17
N SER A 263 5.28 -24.90 5.05
CA SER A 263 4.57 -25.56 6.17
C SER A 263 5.44 -25.95 7.37
N CYS A 264 6.78 -25.92 7.24
CA CYS A 264 7.70 -26.12 8.36
C CYS A 264 7.82 -24.87 9.26
N LEU A 265 7.44 -23.69 8.75
CA LEU A 265 7.49 -22.40 9.46
C LEU A 265 6.36 -22.25 10.50
N ARG A 266 6.23 -23.21 11.42
CA ARG A 266 5.11 -23.30 12.38
C ARG A 266 4.96 -22.11 13.33
N GLN A 267 5.96 -21.24 13.40
CA GLN A 267 5.91 -19.98 14.18
C GLN A 267 5.44 -18.77 13.34
N LEU A 268 5.19 -18.92 12.03
CA LEU A 268 4.88 -17.80 11.14
C LEU A 268 3.57 -17.12 11.54
N GLN A 269 3.66 -15.81 11.82
CA GLN A 269 2.56 -14.93 12.23
C GLN A 269 2.18 -13.96 11.09
N THR A 270 3.16 -13.47 10.32
CA THR A 270 2.97 -12.57 9.18
C THR A 270 3.58 -13.14 7.92
N LEU A 271 2.79 -13.16 6.84
CA LEU A 271 3.19 -13.40 5.46
C LEU A 271 2.70 -12.24 4.59
N ASP A 272 3.61 -11.45 4.01
CA ASP A 272 3.28 -10.33 3.10
C ASP A 272 3.81 -10.63 1.69
N VAL A 273 2.94 -11.15 0.82
CA VAL A 273 3.21 -11.54 -0.58
C VAL A 273 2.52 -10.63 -1.59
N ARG A 274 2.12 -9.42 -1.18
CA ARG A 274 1.48 -8.45 -2.08
C ARG A 274 2.43 -8.03 -3.21
N HIS A 275 1.88 -7.78 -4.39
CA HIS A 275 2.65 -7.35 -5.57
C HIS A 275 3.76 -8.36 -5.99
N THR A 276 3.61 -9.63 -5.61
CA THR A 276 4.27 -10.77 -6.26
C THR A 276 3.43 -11.25 -7.45
N SER A 277 3.87 -12.29 -8.14
CA SER A 277 3.10 -12.98 -9.20
C SER A 277 2.40 -14.25 -8.69
N ILE A 278 2.27 -14.42 -7.36
CA ILE A 278 1.58 -15.56 -6.75
C ILE A 278 0.08 -15.50 -7.03
N THR A 279 -0.44 -16.48 -7.76
CA THR A 279 -1.87 -16.62 -8.10
C THR A 279 -2.66 -17.51 -7.14
N ALA A 280 -2.00 -18.48 -6.49
CA ALA A 280 -2.62 -19.40 -5.53
C ALA A 280 -1.71 -19.67 -4.32
N LEU A 281 -2.30 -19.78 -3.11
CA LEU A 281 -1.59 -20.24 -1.92
C LEU A 281 -1.54 -21.78 -1.89
N PRO A 282 -0.40 -22.40 -1.51
CA PRO A 282 -0.28 -23.86 -1.49
C PRO A 282 -1.08 -24.46 -0.33
N GLN A 283 -1.61 -25.68 -0.52
CA GLN A 283 -2.29 -26.47 0.52
C GLN A 283 -1.49 -26.57 1.85
N ALA A 284 -0.17 -26.42 1.77
CA ALA A 284 0.75 -26.33 2.90
C ALA A 284 0.41 -25.20 3.90
N ILE A 285 -0.18 -24.09 3.46
CA ILE A 285 -0.43 -22.89 4.28
C ILE A 285 -1.34 -23.17 5.49
N ILE A 286 -2.30 -24.09 5.36
CA ILE A 286 -3.30 -24.38 6.42
C ILE A 286 -2.68 -25.04 7.66
N LYS A 287 -1.43 -25.49 7.57
CA LYS A 287 -0.65 -26.03 8.71
C LYS A 287 -0.08 -24.93 9.61
N LEU A 288 -0.06 -23.68 9.16
CA LEU A 288 0.55 -22.54 9.86
C LEU A 288 -0.46 -21.86 10.80
N GLN A 289 -0.92 -22.59 11.81
CA GLN A 289 -2.00 -22.19 12.72
C GLN A 289 -1.74 -20.90 13.53
N LYS A 290 -0.48 -20.43 13.58
CA LYS A 290 -0.10 -19.15 14.22
C LYS A 290 -0.20 -17.93 13.29
N LEU A 291 -0.57 -18.11 12.01
CA LEU A 291 -0.74 -17.00 11.07
C LEU A 291 -1.85 -16.06 11.53
N GLN A 292 -1.48 -14.81 11.76
CA GLN A 292 -2.38 -13.69 12.06
C GLN A 292 -2.57 -12.79 10.84
N TYR A 293 -1.59 -12.74 9.92
CA TYR A 293 -1.66 -11.85 8.75
C TYR A 293 -1.18 -12.56 7.49
N ILE A 294 -2.11 -12.83 6.57
CA ILE A 294 -1.81 -13.19 5.18
C ILE A 294 -2.16 -11.97 4.34
N ARG A 295 -1.16 -11.26 3.79
CA ARG A 295 -1.39 -10.16 2.85
C ARG A 295 -1.00 -10.63 1.45
N ALA A 296 -2.01 -10.80 0.61
CA ALA A 296 -1.87 -11.21 -0.79
C ALA A 296 -2.65 -10.27 -1.73
N GLY A 297 -2.42 -10.40 -3.03
CA GLY A 297 -3.04 -9.60 -4.09
C GLY A 297 -2.17 -8.46 -4.64
N THR A 298 -2.56 -7.95 -5.80
CA THR A 298 -1.79 -7.00 -6.63
C THR A 298 -2.36 -5.57 -6.62
N SER A 299 -3.35 -5.29 -5.77
CA SER A 299 -4.16 -4.06 -5.76
C SER A 299 -3.32 -2.77 -5.92
N LYS A 300 -3.39 -2.12 -7.09
CA LYS A 300 -2.62 -0.91 -7.43
C LYS A 300 -2.97 0.34 -6.61
N GLN A 301 -4.09 0.34 -5.89
CA GLN A 301 -4.48 1.44 -4.99
C GLN A 301 -3.81 1.29 -3.61
N PRO A 302 -3.32 2.37 -2.99
CA PRO A 302 -2.80 2.30 -1.63
C PRO A 302 -3.91 1.84 -0.68
N TRP A 303 -3.58 0.88 0.17
CA TRP A 303 -4.41 0.55 1.32
C TRP A 303 -4.45 1.81 2.19
N ASN A 304 -5.59 2.51 2.23
CA ASN A 304 -5.82 3.54 3.23
C ASN A 304 -5.94 2.83 4.59
N GLU A 305 -4.79 2.59 5.21
CA GLU A 305 -4.64 1.86 6.46
C GLU A 305 -5.26 2.67 7.59
N GLY A 306 -6.59 2.57 7.73
CA GLY A 306 -7.33 3.22 8.82
C GLY A 306 -6.71 2.84 10.16
N GLY A 307 -6.16 3.84 10.85
CA GLY A 307 -5.88 3.81 12.27
C GLY A 307 -7.09 4.32 13.04
N ARG A 308 -7.18 3.89 14.30
CA ARG A 308 -8.23 4.25 15.26
C ARG A 308 -8.26 5.78 15.42
N VAL A 309 -9.41 6.41 15.18
CA VAL A 309 -9.59 7.85 15.48
C VAL A 309 -9.81 7.98 16.98
N THR A 310 -8.77 8.35 17.72
CA THR A 310 -8.94 8.97 19.04
C THR A 310 -9.38 10.41 18.84
N SER A 311 -10.34 10.84 19.65
CA SER A 311 -10.93 12.19 19.66
C SER A 311 -9.87 13.28 19.75
N LEU A 312 -10.06 14.36 18.99
CA LEU A 312 -9.39 15.65 19.22
C LEU A 312 -10.38 16.59 19.96
N PRO A 313 -9.89 17.52 20.79
CA PRO A 313 -10.75 18.40 21.58
C PRO A 313 -11.45 19.47 20.73
N THR A 314 -12.55 19.98 21.27
CA THR A 314 -13.10 21.30 20.93
C THR A 314 -12.12 22.40 21.31
N LEU A 315 -12.03 23.44 20.48
CA LEU A 315 -11.56 24.77 20.86
C LEU A 315 -12.54 25.78 20.27
N ASP A 316 -13.10 26.60 21.15
CA ASP A 316 -14.06 27.64 20.84
C ASP A 316 -13.39 28.90 20.27
N ASP A 317 -14.22 29.86 19.88
CA ASP A 317 -13.82 31.19 19.39
C ASP A 317 -12.99 31.98 20.43
N ASP A 318 -12.12 32.87 19.94
CA ASP A 318 -12.37 34.29 20.20
C ASP A 318 -11.82 35.21 19.08
N ARG A 319 -12.36 36.42 19.04
CA ARG A 319 -12.10 37.50 18.07
C ARG A 319 -10.99 38.42 18.58
N THR A 320 -10.28 39.09 17.67
CA THR A 320 -10.46 40.55 17.44
C THR A 320 -9.59 41.08 16.30
N SER A 321 -9.98 42.28 15.84
CA SER A 321 -9.36 43.14 14.82
C SER A 321 -7.93 43.62 15.23
N THR A 322 -7.12 44.29 14.41
CA THR A 322 -7.41 45.56 13.71
C THR A 322 -6.42 45.89 12.57
N GLN A 323 -6.78 46.92 11.78
CA GLN A 323 -6.24 47.40 10.50
C GLN A 323 -4.83 47.99 10.52
N ALA A 324 -4.18 48.00 9.34
CA ALA A 324 -3.57 49.14 8.60
C ALA A 324 -2.79 48.55 7.39
N GLU A 325 -3.02 48.93 6.13
CA GLU A 325 -2.41 50.08 5.41
C GLU A 325 -0.86 49.94 5.29
N GLU A 326 -0.19 50.17 4.15
CA GLU A 326 -0.57 50.88 2.91
C GLU A 326 0.36 50.48 1.71
N ASP A 327 -0.06 50.82 0.48
CA ASP A 327 0.76 51.16 -0.73
C ASP A 327 1.80 50.23 -1.40
N GLY A 328 2.11 50.53 -2.68
CA GLY A 328 3.33 50.03 -3.34
C GLY A 328 3.35 49.76 -4.87
N ALA A 329 2.63 50.54 -5.67
CA ALA A 329 2.48 50.49 -7.14
C ALA A 329 3.63 49.98 -8.08
N SER A 330 3.20 49.42 -9.23
CA SER A 330 3.81 49.58 -10.60
C SER A 330 5.09 48.77 -10.95
N THR A 331 5.50 48.50 -12.22
CA THR A 331 4.86 48.56 -13.56
C THR A 331 5.65 47.72 -14.61
N ARG A 332 5.00 47.34 -15.73
CA ARG A 332 5.52 47.18 -17.13
C ARG A 332 6.70 46.21 -17.41
N SER A 333 6.50 45.15 -18.21
CA SER A 333 6.57 45.07 -19.71
C SER A 333 8.01 44.92 -20.24
N SER A 334 8.34 44.34 -21.42
CA SER A 334 7.57 44.03 -22.63
C SER A 334 8.17 42.85 -23.44
N GLN A 335 7.43 42.41 -24.47
CA GLN A 335 7.91 42.03 -25.82
C GLN A 335 8.71 40.74 -26.09
N GLU A 336 7.97 39.80 -26.70
CA GLU A 336 8.33 38.96 -27.87
C GLU A 336 8.69 39.83 -29.11
N PRO A 337 9.29 39.29 -30.21
CA PRO A 337 8.48 38.57 -31.22
C PRO A 337 9.16 37.46 -32.06
N ALA A 338 8.28 36.77 -32.81
CA ALA A 338 8.39 35.62 -33.71
C ALA A 338 9.29 35.67 -34.97
N ALA A 339 9.47 34.51 -35.64
CA ALA A 339 9.31 34.34 -37.10
C ALA A 339 9.26 32.86 -37.63
N ALA A 340 8.09 32.47 -38.18
CA ALA A 340 7.81 31.84 -39.50
C ALA A 340 8.44 30.52 -40.07
N ALA A 341 7.53 29.76 -40.73
CA ALA A 341 7.63 29.03 -42.02
C ALA A 341 7.88 27.48 -42.08
N ALA A 342 7.31 26.86 -43.13
CA ALA A 342 7.18 25.41 -43.46
C ALA A 342 7.72 25.15 -44.93
N PRO A 343 7.39 24.11 -45.75
CA PRO A 343 6.50 22.91 -45.62
C PRO A 343 6.96 21.59 -46.34
N THR A 344 6.00 20.66 -46.59
CA THR A 344 5.77 19.76 -47.78
C THR A 344 6.17 18.25 -47.88
N GLN A 345 5.14 17.42 -48.20
CA GLN A 345 5.00 16.24 -49.13
C GLN A 345 5.65 14.85 -48.84
N THR A 346 5.32 13.71 -49.52
CA THR A 346 4.06 12.92 -49.80
C THR A 346 4.47 11.49 -50.31
N GLU A 347 3.50 10.58 -50.55
CA GLU A 347 3.53 9.33 -51.40
C GLU A 347 4.12 8.01 -50.85
N GLU A 348 3.92 6.83 -51.47
CA GLU A 348 2.68 6.02 -51.74
C GLU A 348 3.05 4.57 -52.18
N GLY A 349 2.07 3.65 -52.36
CA GLY A 349 2.22 2.27 -52.93
C GLY A 349 2.50 1.14 -51.91
N ASP A 350 1.77 0.03 -51.74
CA ASP A 350 0.86 -0.85 -52.53
C ASP A 350 1.53 -2.13 -53.12
N GLY A 351 0.85 -3.29 -53.11
CA GLY A 351 1.41 -4.57 -53.62
C GLY A 351 0.91 -5.89 -52.99
N THR A 352 -0.06 -6.51 -53.66
CA THR A 352 -0.93 -7.67 -53.35
C THR A 352 -0.38 -9.12 -53.45
N SER A 353 -1.17 -10.09 -52.92
CA SER A 353 -1.36 -11.51 -53.37
C SER A 353 -0.31 -12.59 -52.97
N SER A 354 -0.58 -13.92 -52.93
CA SER A 354 -1.82 -14.73 -52.74
C SER A 354 -1.51 -16.25 -52.55
N SER A 355 -2.56 -17.05 -52.24
CA SER A 355 -2.74 -18.50 -52.55
C SER A 355 -2.31 -19.62 -51.56
N GLN A 356 -3.12 -20.69 -51.61
CA GLN A 356 -3.14 -21.99 -50.91
C GLN A 356 -3.23 -23.11 -52.01
N PRO A 357 -3.61 -24.39 -51.75
CA PRO A 357 -3.10 -25.43 -50.83
C PRO A 357 -2.83 -26.80 -51.56
N ALA A 358 -2.30 -27.83 -50.87
CA ALA A 358 -2.55 -29.26 -51.20
C ALA A 358 -2.10 -30.26 -50.10
N GLY A 359 -2.72 -31.43 -50.05
CA GLY A 359 -2.22 -32.70 -49.47
C GLY A 359 -2.67 -33.86 -50.41
N PRO A 360 -2.86 -35.13 -49.98
CA PRO A 360 -2.45 -35.85 -48.76
C PRO A 360 -1.90 -37.28 -49.06
N ALA A 361 -2.02 -38.25 -48.12
CA ALA A 361 -1.94 -39.73 -48.25
C ALA A 361 -0.53 -40.41 -48.30
N ALA A 362 -0.31 -41.69 -47.88
CA ALA A 362 -1.01 -42.60 -46.94
C ALA A 362 -0.21 -43.92 -46.68
N VAL A 363 -0.45 -44.61 -45.53
CA VAL A 363 -0.41 -46.11 -45.33
C VAL A 363 0.97 -46.84 -45.42
N CYS A 364 1.25 -48.00 -44.80
CA CYS A 364 1.01 -48.56 -43.43
C CYS A 364 1.73 -49.94 -43.30
N THR A 365 1.56 -50.64 -42.15
CA THR A 365 1.98 -52.05 -41.82
C THR A 365 3.44 -52.24 -41.35
N SER A 366 3.78 -53.13 -40.40
CA SER A 366 3.00 -54.09 -39.58
C SER A 366 3.60 -54.30 -38.17
N THR A 367 2.83 -54.86 -37.23
CA THR A 367 3.29 -55.36 -35.90
C THR A 367 2.98 -56.86 -35.77
N PRO A 368 3.68 -57.60 -34.90
CA PRO A 368 3.18 -57.79 -33.53
C PRO A 368 4.32 -57.57 -32.47
N SER A 369 4.19 -57.79 -31.15
CA SER A 369 3.10 -58.42 -30.38
C SER A 369 2.78 -57.69 -29.04
N ARG A 370 2.79 -58.39 -27.89
CA ARG A 370 2.36 -57.97 -26.53
C ARG A 370 3.16 -58.78 -25.50
N ARG A 371 3.63 -58.19 -24.39
CA ARG A 371 2.95 -57.98 -23.06
C ARG A 371 3.90 -57.15 -22.16
N ARG A 372 3.54 -56.45 -21.06
CA ARG A 372 2.34 -55.73 -20.53
C ARG A 372 2.72 -55.20 -19.09
N PRO A 373 2.05 -54.21 -18.47
CA PRO A 373 1.90 -52.79 -18.86
C PRO A 373 2.05 -51.79 -17.66
N HIS A 374 1.54 -50.54 -17.82
CA HIS A 374 1.36 -49.44 -16.83
C HIS A 374 2.60 -48.54 -16.55
N THR A 375 2.51 -47.19 -16.50
CA THR A 375 1.44 -46.22 -16.85
C THR A 375 2.08 -44.84 -17.06
N LEU A 376 1.89 -44.19 -18.21
CA LEU A 376 2.28 -42.80 -18.45
C LEU A 376 1.06 -41.93 -18.79
N VAL A 377 0.39 -41.38 -17.78
CA VAL A 377 -0.64 -40.34 -17.93
C VAL A 377 -0.49 -39.33 -16.80
N SER A 378 0.23 -38.24 -17.04
CA SER A 378 0.27 -37.06 -16.14
C SER A 378 0.77 -35.76 -16.79
N SER A 379 1.46 -35.84 -17.93
CA SER A 379 2.11 -34.66 -18.54
C SER A 379 1.19 -33.71 -19.33
N TRP A 380 0.02 -34.18 -19.80
CA TRP A 380 -0.79 -33.43 -20.80
C TRP A 380 -2.07 -32.77 -20.25
N PHE A 381 -2.53 -33.10 -19.03
CA PHE A 381 -3.71 -32.47 -18.43
C PHE A 381 -3.47 -31.08 -17.80
N SER A 382 -2.20 -30.66 -17.67
CA SER A 382 -1.83 -29.34 -17.14
C SER A 382 -1.85 -28.21 -18.18
N ARG A 383 -2.27 -28.47 -19.43
CA ARG A 383 -2.25 -27.48 -20.53
C ARG A 383 -3.61 -27.21 -21.21
N LEU A 384 -4.72 -27.80 -20.76
CA LEU A 384 -6.05 -27.61 -21.39
C LEU A 384 -7.16 -26.99 -20.51
N CYS A 385 -6.83 -26.48 -19.31
CA CYS A 385 -7.77 -25.69 -18.49
C CYS A 385 -7.42 -24.18 -18.46
N CYS A 386 -6.76 -23.67 -19.51
CA CYS A 386 -6.38 -22.25 -19.63
C CYS A 386 -6.97 -21.61 -20.91
N THR A 387 -8.26 -21.83 -21.17
CA THR A 387 -9.00 -21.09 -22.21
C THR A 387 -9.24 -19.65 -21.77
N THR A 388 -8.31 -18.77 -22.15
CA THR A 388 -8.52 -17.34 -22.47
C THR A 388 -9.61 -16.60 -21.67
N ARG A 389 -9.30 -16.29 -20.41
CA ARG A 389 -9.76 -15.05 -19.77
C ARG A 389 -8.53 -14.26 -19.36
N GLN A 390 -8.41 -13.02 -19.84
CA GLN A 390 -7.35 -12.10 -19.40
C GLN A 390 -7.52 -11.85 -17.89
N LEU A 391 -6.60 -12.40 -17.09
CA LEU A 391 -6.64 -12.36 -15.63
C LEU A 391 -6.32 -10.96 -15.10
N ASN A 392 -7.34 -10.11 -15.04
CA ASN A 392 -7.34 -8.90 -14.21
C ASN A 392 -7.56 -9.21 -12.71
N SER A 393 -7.45 -10.47 -12.27
CA SER A 393 -7.71 -10.88 -10.89
C SER A 393 -6.76 -10.18 -9.91
N ARG A 394 -7.30 -9.27 -9.10
CA ARG A 394 -6.53 -8.50 -8.11
C ARG A 394 -6.18 -9.32 -6.87
N GLY A 395 -6.80 -10.50 -6.69
CA GLY A 395 -6.63 -11.41 -5.55
C GLY A 395 -6.00 -12.76 -5.88
N VAL A 396 -5.81 -13.57 -4.85
CA VAL A 396 -5.09 -14.86 -4.86
C VAL A 396 -6.02 -15.99 -4.41
N GLU A 397 -5.99 -17.14 -5.08
CA GLU A 397 -6.76 -18.31 -4.68
C GLU A 397 -6.23 -18.91 -3.37
N VAL A 398 -7.12 -19.41 -2.51
CA VAL A 398 -6.75 -20.05 -1.24
C VAL A 398 -7.22 -21.51 -1.19
N PRO A 399 -6.45 -22.40 -0.55
CA PRO A 399 -6.79 -23.81 -0.48
C PRO A 399 -7.96 -24.08 0.45
N ALA A 400 -8.68 -25.18 0.19
CA ALA A 400 -9.68 -25.71 1.10
C ALA A 400 -9.04 -26.06 2.47
N GLY A 401 -9.76 -25.78 3.55
CA GLY A 401 -9.25 -25.82 4.92
C GLY A 401 -8.60 -24.52 5.40
N ILE A 402 -8.72 -23.40 4.67
CA ILE A 402 -8.29 -22.07 5.12
C ILE A 402 -8.95 -21.67 6.45
N GLY A 403 -10.19 -22.13 6.72
CA GLY A 403 -10.91 -21.94 7.98
C GLY A 403 -10.21 -22.51 9.22
N LYS A 404 -9.18 -23.36 9.04
CA LYS A 404 -8.36 -23.89 10.15
C LYS A 404 -7.44 -22.83 10.75
N LEU A 405 -7.20 -21.71 10.08
CA LEU A 405 -6.32 -20.62 10.54
C LEU A 405 -7.04 -19.66 11.51
N ARG A 406 -7.56 -20.19 12.62
CA ARG A 406 -8.43 -19.45 13.57
C ARG A 406 -7.79 -18.19 14.22
N ALA A 407 -6.46 -18.06 14.17
CA ALA A 407 -5.73 -16.87 14.65
C ALA A 407 -5.70 -15.71 13.64
N LEU A 408 -6.29 -15.86 12.45
CA LEU A 408 -6.13 -14.91 11.35
C LEU A 408 -6.88 -13.59 11.60
N HIS A 409 -6.14 -12.49 11.74
CA HIS A 409 -6.63 -11.11 11.86
C HIS A 409 -6.77 -10.40 10.51
N THR A 410 -5.92 -10.73 9.53
CA THR A 410 -5.97 -10.16 8.18
C THR A 410 -5.84 -11.23 7.13
N LEU A 411 -6.84 -11.31 6.26
CA LEU A 411 -6.77 -12.01 4.99
C LEU A 411 -6.75 -10.95 3.87
N GLY A 412 -5.76 -11.05 2.98
CA GLY A 412 -5.61 -10.18 1.81
C GLY A 412 -6.71 -10.37 0.78
N VAL A 413 -6.54 -9.86 -0.44
CA VAL A 413 -7.55 -10.06 -1.49
C VAL A 413 -7.52 -11.51 -1.94
N VAL A 414 -8.59 -12.25 -1.66
CA VAL A 414 -8.76 -13.66 -2.04
C VAL A 414 -9.67 -13.77 -3.25
N ASN A 415 -9.29 -14.59 -4.23
CA ASN A 415 -10.14 -14.89 -5.36
C ASN A 415 -11.10 -16.05 -5.05
N VAL A 416 -12.40 -15.81 -5.23
CA VAL A 416 -13.48 -16.80 -5.04
C VAL A 416 -14.36 -16.97 -6.29
N SER A 417 -13.88 -16.55 -7.47
CA SER A 417 -14.58 -16.76 -8.76
C SER A 417 -14.53 -18.21 -9.27
N GLY A 418 -13.64 -19.05 -8.72
CA GLY A 418 -13.46 -20.44 -9.13
C GLY A 418 -14.50 -21.40 -8.54
N VAL A 419 -14.57 -22.63 -9.06
CA VAL A 419 -15.57 -23.67 -8.70
C VAL A 419 -15.64 -23.94 -7.19
N GLY A 420 -14.50 -23.89 -6.48
CA GLY A 420 -14.45 -24.06 -5.02
C GLY A 420 -14.77 -22.80 -4.20
N GLY A 421 -14.96 -21.64 -4.84
CA GLY A 421 -15.08 -20.34 -4.19
C GLY A 421 -16.21 -20.24 -3.17
N LYS A 422 -17.38 -20.82 -3.47
CA LYS A 422 -18.52 -20.90 -2.54
C LYS A 422 -18.16 -21.63 -1.24
N ALA A 423 -17.41 -22.73 -1.31
CA ALA A 423 -16.94 -23.46 -0.14
C ALA A 423 -15.92 -22.64 0.67
N ILE A 424 -14.97 -21.98 -0.01
CA ILE A 424 -14.01 -21.06 0.61
C ILE A 424 -14.72 -19.93 1.35
N VAL A 425 -15.73 -19.30 0.75
CA VAL A 425 -16.54 -18.24 1.39
C VAL A 425 -17.21 -18.75 2.66
N MET A 426 -17.77 -19.97 2.64
CA MET A 426 -18.37 -20.57 3.83
C MET A 426 -17.33 -20.91 4.91
N GLU A 427 -16.11 -21.31 4.55
CA GLU A 427 -15.01 -21.48 5.52
C GLU A 427 -14.64 -20.18 6.24
N LEU A 428 -14.78 -19.01 5.60
CA LEU A 428 -14.46 -17.72 6.23
C LEU A 428 -15.27 -17.50 7.52
N LYS A 429 -16.50 -18.04 7.62
CA LYS A 429 -17.34 -17.99 8.83
C LYS A 429 -16.66 -18.54 10.09
N THR A 430 -15.65 -19.41 9.93
CA THR A 430 -14.90 -20.00 11.04
C THR A 430 -13.75 -19.12 11.57
N LEU A 431 -13.39 -18.07 10.82
CA LEU A 431 -12.26 -17.18 11.10
C LEU A 431 -12.67 -15.97 11.96
N SER A 432 -13.25 -16.25 13.13
CA SER A 432 -13.89 -15.25 14.00
C SER A 432 -13.01 -14.07 14.45
N GLN A 433 -11.69 -14.20 14.37
CA GLN A 433 -10.71 -13.15 14.72
C GLN A 433 -10.40 -12.18 13.56
N LEU A 434 -11.00 -12.35 12.38
CA LEU A 434 -10.77 -11.47 11.23
C LEU A 434 -11.18 -10.01 11.53
N ARG A 435 -10.20 -9.12 11.36
CA ARG A 435 -10.33 -7.66 11.43
C ARG A 435 -10.30 -7.02 10.05
N ARG A 436 -9.68 -7.69 9.07
CA ARG A 436 -9.55 -7.22 7.69
C ARG A 436 -9.72 -8.37 6.70
N LEU A 437 -10.64 -8.21 5.75
CA LEU A 437 -10.92 -9.18 4.68
C LEU A 437 -10.94 -8.48 3.32
N GLY A 438 -10.28 -9.07 2.32
CA GLY A 438 -10.42 -8.70 0.92
C GLY A 438 -10.91 -9.88 0.08
N LEU A 439 -11.83 -9.63 -0.83
CA LEU A 439 -12.35 -10.63 -1.76
C LEU A 439 -12.43 -10.05 -3.18
N CYS A 440 -12.32 -10.93 -4.16
CA CYS A 440 -12.67 -10.70 -5.56
C CYS A 440 -13.32 -11.96 -6.15
N GLY A 441 -14.06 -11.83 -7.25
CA GLY A 441 -14.86 -12.94 -7.77
C GLY A 441 -16.23 -13.09 -7.13
N ILE A 442 -16.80 -12.03 -6.54
CA ILE A 442 -18.16 -12.08 -5.97
C ILE A 442 -19.18 -11.85 -7.08
N ASN A 443 -20.18 -12.72 -7.15
CA ASN A 443 -21.23 -12.77 -8.17
C ASN A 443 -22.59 -13.13 -7.51
N ARG A 444 -23.67 -13.19 -8.31
CA ARG A 444 -25.00 -13.62 -7.84
C ARG A 444 -25.03 -14.98 -7.11
N GLU A 445 -24.12 -15.91 -7.44
CA GLU A 445 -24.12 -17.29 -6.94
C GLU A 445 -23.46 -17.49 -5.56
N ASN A 446 -22.63 -16.52 -5.14
CA ASN A 446 -21.82 -16.60 -3.91
C ASN A 446 -22.01 -15.41 -2.94
N LEU A 447 -22.73 -14.35 -3.35
CA LEU A 447 -22.98 -13.16 -2.53
C LEU A 447 -23.81 -13.46 -1.27
N LYS A 448 -24.79 -14.37 -1.33
CA LYS A 448 -25.61 -14.75 -0.17
C LYS A 448 -24.77 -15.46 0.90
N GLU A 449 -23.90 -16.37 0.47
CA GLU A 449 -22.92 -17.04 1.32
C GLU A 449 -21.93 -16.05 1.92
N LEU A 450 -21.47 -15.06 1.15
CA LEU A 450 -20.61 -13.99 1.65
C LEU A 450 -21.28 -13.25 2.80
N CYS A 451 -22.51 -12.75 2.60
CA CYS A 451 -23.26 -12.04 3.62
C CYS A 451 -23.47 -12.91 4.88
N SER A 452 -23.82 -14.19 4.71
CA SER A 452 -23.97 -15.14 5.82
C SER A 452 -22.65 -15.39 6.57
N ALA A 453 -21.53 -15.46 5.86
CA ALA A 453 -20.21 -15.66 6.45
C ALA A 453 -19.75 -14.43 7.24
N ILE A 454 -19.87 -13.21 6.68
CA ILE A 454 -19.37 -11.98 7.33
C ILE A 454 -20.26 -11.49 8.48
N SER A 455 -21.57 -11.77 8.46
CA SER A 455 -22.53 -11.24 9.46
C SER A 455 -22.14 -11.58 10.91
N GLY A 456 -21.58 -12.77 11.14
CA GLY A 456 -21.10 -13.22 12.46
C GLY A 456 -19.76 -12.64 12.92
N HIS A 457 -19.05 -11.85 12.10
CA HIS A 457 -17.70 -11.38 12.43
C HIS A 457 -17.70 -10.13 13.33
N SER A 458 -17.72 -10.35 14.64
CA SER A 458 -17.73 -9.31 15.69
C SER A 458 -16.48 -8.42 15.78
N HIS A 459 -15.42 -8.73 15.03
CA HIS A 459 -14.14 -7.99 15.01
C HIS A 459 -13.80 -7.36 13.63
N LEU A 460 -14.62 -7.57 12.60
CA LEU A 460 -14.30 -7.14 11.23
C LEU A 460 -14.44 -5.61 11.07
N GLU A 461 -13.31 -4.92 10.94
CA GLU A 461 -13.25 -3.46 10.79
C GLU A 461 -13.06 -3.01 9.33
N TYR A 462 -12.49 -3.86 8.47
CA TYR A 462 -12.23 -3.56 7.06
C TYR A 462 -12.71 -4.69 6.15
N LEU A 463 -13.56 -4.35 5.19
CA LEU A 463 -14.04 -5.25 4.13
C LEU A 463 -13.77 -4.63 2.76
N SER A 464 -13.22 -5.40 1.83
CA SER A 464 -13.05 -5.02 0.44
C SER A 464 -13.60 -6.12 -0.47
N VAL A 465 -14.50 -5.81 -1.41
CA VAL A 465 -15.18 -6.79 -2.28
C VAL A 465 -15.14 -6.35 -3.75
N GLU A 466 -14.52 -7.16 -4.62
CA GLU A 466 -14.68 -7.05 -6.08
C GLU A 466 -15.92 -7.82 -6.49
N VAL A 467 -16.81 -7.12 -7.20
CA VAL A 467 -18.00 -7.65 -7.83
C VAL A 467 -17.70 -7.89 -9.31
N ASP A 468 -17.73 -9.15 -9.71
CA ASP A 468 -17.48 -9.59 -11.08
C ASP A 468 -18.60 -9.13 -12.04
N LYS A 469 -18.29 -9.10 -13.34
CA LYS A 469 -19.28 -8.76 -14.37
C LYS A 469 -20.24 -9.93 -14.60
N ASP A 470 -21.43 -9.85 -14.00
CA ASP A 470 -22.54 -10.70 -14.42
C ASP A 470 -22.96 -10.36 -15.86
N LYS A 471 -23.34 -11.38 -16.63
CA LYS A 471 -23.46 -11.24 -18.09
C LYS A 471 -24.66 -10.43 -18.55
N GLU A 472 -25.79 -10.48 -17.84
CA GLU A 472 -27.06 -9.93 -18.37
C GLU A 472 -27.92 -9.12 -17.37
N GLN A 473 -27.84 -9.35 -16.05
CA GLN A 473 -28.66 -8.61 -15.07
C GLN A 473 -27.91 -8.35 -13.76
N GLY A 474 -28.14 -7.17 -13.18
CA GLY A 474 -27.30 -6.60 -12.13
C GLY A 474 -27.35 -7.30 -10.77
N LEU A 475 -26.20 -7.48 -10.11
CA LEU A 475 -26.07 -8.35 -8.91
C LEU A 475 -27.14 -8.18 -7.83
N PHE A 476 -27.56 -6.95 -7.55
CA PHE A 476 -28.38 -6.63 -6.38
C PHE A 476 -29.87 -6.41 -6.70
N CYS A 477 -30.30 -6.59 -7.95
CA CYS A 477 -31.69 -6.37 -8.38
C CYS A 477 -32.70 -7.40 -7.83
N CYS A 478 -32.25 -8.41 -7.07
CA CYS A 478 -33.07 -9.55 -6.64
C CYS A 478 -33.08 -9.75 -5.11
N PHE A 479 -32.87 -8.69 -4.32
CA PHE A 479 -32.84 -8.79 -2.85
C PHE A 479 -34.16 -8.39 -2.18
N ASP A 480 -34.96 -9.41 -1.88
CA ASP A 480 -36.21 -9.40 -1.12
C ASP A 480 -35.98 -9.42 0.41
N GLY A 481 -35.12 -8.54 0.93
CA GLY A 481 -34.91 -8.41 2.38
C GLY A 481 -34.21 -9.60 3.08
N THR A 482 -33.75 -10.61 2.33
CA THR A 482 -33.19 -11.87 2.86
C THR A 482 -31.68 -11.86 3.18
N ILE A 483 -31.01 -10.69 3.18
CA ILE A 483 -29.57 -10.57 3.47
C ILE A 483 -29.29 -10.55 4.98
N SER A 484 -28.31 -11.33 5.44
CA SER A 484 -27.81 -11.25 6.83
C SER A 484 -27.19 -9.86 7.14
N PRO A 485 -27.41 -9.30 8.35
CA PRO A 485 -27.00 -7.93 8.68
C PRO A 485 -25.47 -7.74 8.61
N PRO A 486 -24.99 -6.51 8.34
CA PRO A 486 -23.56 -6.22 8.23
C PRO A 486 -22.78 -6.47 9.52
N PRO A 487 -21.44 -6.64 9.43
CA PRO A 487 -20.58 -6.73 10.60
C PRO A 487 -20.63 -5.43 11.41
N LYS A 488 -21.12 -5.50 12.67
CA LYS A 488 -21.40 -4.30 13.49
C LYS A 488 -20.20 -3.38 13.73
N LYS A 489 -18.96 -3.87 13.67
CA LYS A 489 -17.72 -3.07 13.86
C LYS A 489 -17.09 -2.59 12.54
N LEU A 490 -17.78 -2.72 11.41
CA LEU A 490 -17.22 -2.35 10.11
C LEU A 490 -16.99 -0.83 10.02
N LYS A 491 -15.72 -0.43 10.03
CA LYS A 491 -15.27 0.97 9.93
C LYS A 491 -14.89 1.37 8.51
N SER A 492 -14.57 0.39 7.66
CA SER A 492 -14.06 0.66 6.33
C SER A 492 -14.60 -0.36 5.34
N LEU A 493 -15.37 0.12 4.36
CA LEU A 493 -15.92 -0.69 3.27
C LEU A 493 -15.34 -0.20 1.95
N LYS A 494 -14.83 -1.12 1.14
CA LYS A 494 -14.45 -0.88 -0.25
C LYS A 494 -15.24 -1.82 -1.18
N LEU A 495 -16.08 -1.26 -2.04
CA LEU A 495 -16.75 -2.03 -3.10
C LEU A 495 -16.18 -1.61 -4.45
N TYR A 496 -15.90 -2.57 -5.32
CA TYR A 496 -15.32 -2.31 -6.64
C TYR A 496 -15.90 -3.27 -7.69
N GLY A 497 -16.03 -2.82 -8.94
CA GLY A 497 -16.59 -3.62 -10.03
C GLY A 497 -18.06 -3.36 -10.35
N TYR A 498 -18.78 -4.38 -10.82
CA TYR A 498 -20.06 -4.24 -11.51
C TYR A 498 -21.28 -4.30 -10.56
N ALA A 499 -21.35 -3.38 -9.59
CA ALA A 499 -22.48 -3.26 -8.68
C ALA A 499 -23.61 -2.40 -9.29
N HIS A 500 -24.54 -3.04 -10.00
CA HIS A 500 -25.64 -2.38 -10.72
C HIS A 500 -26.70 -1.67 -9.85
N ILE A 501 -26.80 -2.03 -8.57
CA ILE A 501 -27.63 -1.43 -7.51
C ILE A 501 -26.84 -1.66 -6.21
N LEU A 502 -26.92 -0.76 -5.21
CA LEU A 502 -26.39 -1.03 -3.86
C LEU A 502 -27.50 -1.57 -2.93
N PRO A 503 -27.22 -2.55 -2.05
CA PRO A 503 -28.24 -3.13 -1.16
C PRO A 503 -28.63 -2.13 -0.06
N ASP A 504 -29.64 -1.32 -0.34
CA ASP A 504 -30.13 -0.22 0.49
C ASP A 504 -30.26 -0.55 1.98
N SER A 505 -31.07 -1.57 2.32
CA SER A 505 -31.30 -2.00 3.70
C SER A 505 -30.03 -2.48 4.43
N TRP A 506 -29.01 -2.95 3.70
CA TRP A 506 -27.74 -3.37 4.27
C TRP A 506 -26.80 -2.18 4.49
N MET A 507 -26.79 -1.21 3.57
CA MET A 507 -26.01 0.03 3.68
C MET A 507 -26.52 0.92 4.83
N LYS A 508 -27.84 0.98 5.03
CA LYS A 508 -28.50 1.68 6.16
C LYS A 508 -28.14 1.14 7.55
N GLN A 509 -27.59 -0.08 7.65
CA GLN A 509 -27.18 -0.71 8.92
C GLN A 509 -25.68 -0.53 9.23
N LEU A 510 -24.95 0.28 8.45
CA LEU A 510 -23.51 0.49 8.59
C LEU A 510 -23.13 1.60 9.60
N ASP A 511 -23.72 1.56 10.80
CA ASP A 511 -23.60 2.60 11.82
C ASP A 511 -22.16 2.99 12.17
N ASN A 512 -21.21 2.05 12.03
CA ASN A 512 -19.80 2.25 12.41
C ASN A 512 -18.85 2.70 11.29
N LEU A 513 -19.37 2.96 10.08
CA LEU A 513 -18.57 3.18 8.87
C LEU A 513 -17.84 4.54 8.84
N GLU A 514 -16.54 4.56 9.14
CA GLU A 514 -15.66 5.74 9.08
C GLU A 514 -15.10 6.05 7.68
N ARG A 515 -15.13 5.07 6.76
CA ARG A 515 -14.62 5.18 5.39
C ARG A 515 -15.42 4.27 4.47
N LEU A 516 -16.02 4.87 3.46
CA LEU A 516 -16.52 4.17 2.29
C LEU A 516 -15.65 4.58 1.09
N ASP A 517 -15.14 3.59 0.37
CA ASP A 517 -14.37 3.74 -0.88
C ASP A 517 -15.13 2.95 -1.97
N LEU A 518 -15.97 3.61 -2.77
CA LEU A 518 -16.65 2.97 -3.91
C LEU A 518 -15.83 3.14 -5.19
N GLU A 519 -15.64 2.08 -5.96
CA GLU A 519 -15.05 2.05 -7.33
C GLU A 519 -15.98 1.21 -8.22
N ILE A 520 -17.26 1.61 -8.28
CA ILE A 520 -18.34 0.83 -8.89
C ILE A 520 -18.83 1.47 -10.20
N THR A 521 -19.39 0.63 -11.07
CA THR A 521 -20.24 1.11 -12.16
C THR A 521 -21.62 1.47 -11.62
N ILE A 522 -21.96 2.76 -11.72
CA ILE A 522 -23.31 3.28 -11.51
C ILE A 522 -24.08 3.24 -12.83
N PHE A 523 -25.36 2.86 -12.78
CA PHE A 523 -26.24 2.78 -13.95
C PHE A 523 -27.42 3.77 -13.88
N LYS A 524 -27.91 4.15 -12.70
CA LYS A 524 -29.13 4.96 -12.54
C LYS A 524 -29.03 5.95 -11.38
N GLN A 525 -29.90 6.98 -11.41
CA GLN A 525 -30.02 7.95 -10.32
C GLN A 525 -30.30 7.29 -8.95
N GLN A 526 -31.06 6.18 -8.95
CA GLN A 526 -31.37 5.39 -7.75
C GLN A 526 -30.10 4.91 -7.01
N ASP A 527 -28.99 4.67 -7.71
CA ASP A 527 -27.72 4.26 -7.10
C ASP A 527 -27.05 5.41 -6.32
N ILE A 528 -27.30 6.66 -6.73
CA ILE A 528 -26.86 7.88 -6.05
C ILE A 528 -27.80 8.17 -4.88
N ASP A 529 -29.11 8.01 -5.06
CA ASP A 529 -30.12 8.22 -4.00
C ASP A 529 -29.83 7.32 -2.76
N VAL A 530 -29.33 6.08 -2.94
CA VAL A 530 -28.89 5.21 -1.81
C VAL A 530 -27.69 5.78 -1.03
N LEU A 531 -26.86 6.66 -1.63
CA LEU A 531 -25.76 7.33 -0.93
C LEU A 531 -26.23 8.49 -0.06
N ASP A 532 -27.35 9.15 -0.40
CA ASP A 532 -28.00 10.17 0.44
C ASP A 532 -28.54 9.56 1.75
N GLU A 533 -28.93 8.28 1.72
CA GLU A 533 -29.60 7.58 2.83
C GLU A 533 -28.66 6.82 3.78
N LEU A 534 -27.34 7.03 3.68
CA LEU A 534 -26.35 6.42 4.58
C LEU A 534 -26.49 6.88 6.06
N PRO A 535 -25.99 6.10 7.04
CA PRO A 535 -26.04 6.48 8.46
C PRO A 535 -25.33 7.82 8.74
N ARG A 536 -26.02 8.71 9.47
CA ARG A 536 -25.59 10.11 9.69
C ARG A 536 -24.26 10.20 10.45
N GLY A 537 -23.42 11.17 10.06
CA GLY A 537 -22.32 11.68 10.90
C GLY A 537 -20.92 11.13 10.61
N LYS A 538 -20.66 10.52 9.44
CA LYS A 538 -19.35 9.92 9.12
C LYS A 538 -18.82 10.30 7.73
N ALA A 539 -17.50 10.21 7.55
CA ALA A 539 -16.79 10.79 6.42
C ALA A 539 -16.59 9.78 5.26
N LEU A 540 -17.47 9.83 4.26
CA LEU A 540 -17.21 9.26 2.93
C LEU A 540 -15.88 9.83 2.40
N ARG A 541 -14.80 9.04 2.28
CA ARG A 541 -13.50 9.63 1.93
C ARG A 541 -13.32 9.79 0.42
N ARG A 542 -13.72 8.77 -0.33
CA ARG A 542 -13.66 8.77 -1.79
C ARG A 542 -14.87 8.07 -2.39
N LEU A 543 -15.50 8.73 -3.35
CA LEU A 543 -16.49 8.15 -4.26
C LEU A 543 -15.86 8.09 -5.65
N CYS A 544 -15.65 6.90 -6.21
CA CYS A 544 -15.26 6.70 -7.61
C CYS A 544 -16.44 6.11 -8.40
N VAL A 545 -16.91 6.87 -9.40
CA VAL A 545 -18.05 6.53 -10.25
C VAL A 545 -17.55 6.17 -11.65
N LYS A 546 -17.95 4.99 -12.15
CA LYS A 546 -17.58 4.48 -13.48
C LYS A 546 -18.79 4.20 -14.37
N PRO A 547 -19.48 5.22 -14.90
CA PRO A 547 -20.68 5.00 -15.69
C PRO A 547 -20.33 4.25 -17.00
N ILE A 548 -21.16 3.28 -17.38
CA ILE A 548 -20.90 2.37 -18.51
C ILE A 548 -21.76 2.67 -19.76
N GLN A 549 -22.90 3.35 -19.60
CA GLN A 549 -23.75 3.74 -20.74
C GLN A 549 -23.46 5.19 -21.17
N GLU A 550 -23.72 5.50 -22.45
CA GLU A 550 -23.73 6.90 -22.91
C GLU A 550 -24.95 7.62 -22.32
N GLY A 551 -24.79 8.82 -21.77
CA GLY A 551 -25.93 9.57 -21.21
C GLY A 551 -25.59 10.73 -20.27
N GLU A 552 -26.58 11.14 -19.47
CA GLU A 552 -26.45 12.17 -18.45
C GLU A 552 -26.43 11.56 -17.04
N LEU A 553 -25.50 12.02 -16.20
CA LEU A 553 -25.36 11.69 -14.78
C LEU A 553 -25.65 12.95 -13.96
N GLN A 554 -26.80 12.99 -13.30
CA GLN A 554 -27.18 14.13 -12.46
C GLN A 554 -26.78 13.88 -11.01
N LEU A 555 -25.76 14.61 -10.55
CA LEU A 555 -25.36 14.61 -9.15
C LEU A 555 -26.23 15.64 -8.41
N ALA A 556 -27.48 15.22 -8.16
CA ALA A 556 -28.50 15.89 -7.36
C ALA A 556 -28.80 15.08 -6.10
N THR A 557 -29.27 15.76 -5.05
CA THR A 557 -29.51 15.18 -3.73
C THR A 557 -30.89 15.61 -3.25
N LYS A 558 -31.81 14.67 -2.98
CA LYS A 558 -33.18 15.01 -2.58
C LYS A 558 -33.31 15.32 -1.09
N GLY A 559 -32.30 14.98 -0.29
CA GLY A 559 -32.32 15.12 1.16
C GLY A 559 -31.91 16.50 1.68
N ASP A 560 -32.62 16.99 2.69
CA ASP A 560 -32.33 18.23 3.44
C ASP A 560 -31.09 18.14 4.38
N ALA A 561 -30.37 17.02 4.33
CA ALA A 561 -29.45 16.53 5.36
C ALA A 561 -28.00 17.02 5.22
N TYR A 562 -27.45 17.61 6.30
CA TYR A 562 -26.07 18.14 6.38
C TYR A 562 -25.09 17.12 6.99
N HIS A 563 -24.90 15.92 6.42
CA HIS A 563 -24.36 14.78 7.21
C HIS A 563 -23.13 14.02 6.69
N PHE A 564 -22.53 14.40 5.55
CA PHE A 564 -21.34 13.71 5.00
C PHE A 564 -20.21 14.65 4.56
N LEU A 565 -18.97 14.24 4.84
CA LEU A 565 -17.74 14.93 4.41
C LEU A 565 -17.06 14.19 3.24
N LEU A 566 -17.68 14.18 2.03
CA LEU A 566 -17.00 13.68 0.81
C LEU A 566 -15.74 14.49 0.50
N ARG A 567 -14.55 13.98 0.80
CA ARG A 567 -13.30 14.73 0.52
C ARG A 567 -12.89 14.68 -0.96
N GLU A 568 -12.96 13.50 -1.58
CA GLU A 568 -12.48 13.24 -2.94
C GLU A 568 -13.57 12.60 -3.80
N LEU A 569 -14.07 13.31 -4.82
CA LEU A 569 -14.92 12.72 -5.85
C LEU A 569 -14.03 12.32 -7.04
N GLU A 570 -14.21 11.12 -7.58
CA GLU A 570 -13.51 10.59 -8.75
C GLU A 570 -14.54 10.10 -9.77
N ILE A 571 -14.43 10.57 -11.02
CA ILE A 571 -15.30 10.18 -12.12
C ILE A 571 -14.39 9.62 -13.21
N ASP A 572 -14.52 8.32 -13.49
CA ASP A 572 -13.70 7.60 -14.46
C ASP A 572 -14.58 7.16 -15.63
N CYS A 573 -14.43 7.85 -16.76
CA CYS A 573 -15.33 7.82 -17.89
C CYS A 573 -14.67 7.16 -19.10
N THR A 574 -15.32 6.12 -19.62
CA THR A 574 -14.87 5.32 -20.76
C THR A 574 -15.75 5.46 -22.01
N SER A 575 -16.78 6.31 -21.94
CA SER A 575 -17.80 6.55 -22.98
C SER A 575 -18.19 8.04 -23.04
N LYS A 576 -19.23 8.40 -23.81
CA LYS A 576 -19.80 9.77 -23.81
C LYS A 576 -20.61 10.01 -22.55
N LEU A 577 -20.32 11.09 -21.82
CA LEU A 577 -20.99 11.37 -20.54
C LEU A 577 -21.12 12.88 -20.29
N GLN A 578 -22.34 13.32 -20.00
CA GLN A 578 -22.59 14.62 -19.39
C GLN A 578 -22.78 14.44 -17.88
N VAL A 579 -21.97 15.08 -17.05
CA VAL A 579 -22.22 15.14 -15.60
C VAL A 579 -22.67 16.54 -15.23
N THR A 580 -23.89 16.62 -14.72
CA THR A 580 -24.48 17.86 -14.23
C THR A 580 -24.43 17.81 -12.69
N PHE A 581 -23.62 18.68 -12.08
CA PHE A 581 -23.69 18.93 -10.65
C PHE A 581 -24.87 19.87 -10.38
N LEU A 582 -25.81 19.45 -9.53
CA LEU A 582 -26.98 20.26 -9.20
C LEU A 582 -26.86 20.79 -7.77
N PRO A 583 -27.52 21.92 -7.42
CA PRO A 583 -27.45 22.48 -6.08
C PRO A 583 -28.05 21.50 -5.05
N GLY A 584 -27.23 20.99 -4.14
CA GLY A 584 -27.60 19.96 -3.17
C GLY A 584 -26.65 19.94 -1.97
N LYS A 585 -27.20 19.89 -0.75
CA LYS A 585 -26.49 20.30 0.49
C LYS A 585 -25.15 19.59 0.70
N TRP A 586 -25.05 18.27 0.48
CA TRP A 586 -23.83 17.52 0.79
C TRP A 586 -22.73 17.66 -0.28
N LEU A 587 -23.07 17.58 -1.58
CA LEU A 587 -22.11 17.81 -2.67
C LEU A 587 -21.51 19.22 -2.58
N THR A 588 -22.38 20.21 -2.35
CA THR A 588 -22.02 21.62 -2.26
C THR A 588 -21.01 21.93 -1.16
N HIS A 589 -21.10 21.28 0.01
CA HIS A 589 -20.31 21.67 1.19
C HIS A 589 -19.24 20.64 1.61
N SER A 590 -18.93 19.63 0.80
CA SER A 590 -17.95 18.61 1.20
C SER A 590 -16.78 18.40 0.23
N VAL A 591 -17.04 18.38 -1.09
CA VAL A 591 -16.04 18.01 -2.10
C VAL A 591 -14.88 19.01 -2.13
N LYS A 592 -13.67 18.55 -1.78
CA LYS A 592 -12.44 19.36 -1.81
C LYS A 592 -11.58 19.07 -3.03
N VAL A 593 -11.61 17.85 -3.54
CA VAL A 593 -10.89 17.43 -4.74
C VAL A 593 -11.84 16.68 -5.66
N LEU A 594 -11.94 17.14 -6.91
CA LEU A 594 -12.60 16.41 -8.00
C LEU A 594 -11.51 15.80 -8.88
N LYS A 595 -11.61 14.51 -9.19
CA LYS A 595 -10.72 13.78 -10.11
C LYS A 595 -11.54 13.30 -11.29
N VAL A 596 -11.06 13.53 -12.49
CA VAL A 596 -11.75 13.19 -13.72
C VAL A 596 -10.75 12.43 -14.59
N HIS A 597 -11.05 11.16 -14.83
CA HIS A 597 -10.32 10.32 -15.75
C HIS A 597 -11.17 10.13 -17.01
N CYS A 598 -10.61 10.44 -18.18
CA CYS A 598 -11.29 10.30 -19.47
C CYS A 598 -10.39 9.50 -20.41
N SER A 599 -10.74 8.24 -20.66
CA SER A 599 -9.94 7.37 -21.56
C SER A 599 -10.29 7.58 -23.04
N SER A 600 -11.46 8.14 -23.35
CA SER A 600 -12.01 8.36 -24.70
C SER A 600 -12.27 9.85 -24.94
N GLY A 601 -11.23 10.60 -25.32
CA GLY A 601 -11.11 12.04 -25.06
C GLY A 601 -12.00 13.05 -25.78
N TRP A 602 -13.15 12.65 -26.34
CA TRP A 602 -13.91 13.47 -27.31
C TRP A 602 -15.37 13.76 -26.92
N SER A 603 -15.82 13.43 -25.71
CA SER A 603 -17.28 13.42 -25.41
C SER A 603 -17.71 13.54 -23.95
N MET A 604 -16.83 13.94 -23.03
CA MET A 604 -17.24 14.26 -21.66
C MET A 604 -17.62 15.74 -21.54
N ARG A 605 -18.72 16.04 -20.85
CA ARG A 605 -19.11 17.40 -20.44
C ARG A 605 -19.33 17.43 -18.92
N LEU A 606 -18.88 18.51 -18.29
CA LEU A 606 -19.08 18.78 -16.86
C LEU A 606 -19.74 20.17 -16.75
N SER A 607 -20.78 20.28 -15.94
CA SER A 607 -21.53 21.53 -15.69
C SER A 607 -21.95 21.64 -14.22
N GLY A 608 -22.14 22.86 -13.72
CA GLY A 608 -22.59 23.12 -12.35
C GLY A 608 -21.49 23.06 -11.28
N LEU A 609 -20.21 23.13 -11.67
CA LEU A 609 -19.09 23.12 -10.72
C LEU A 609 -19.16 24.27 -9.69
N GLU A 610 -19.75 25.41 -10.05
CA GLU A 610 -20.07 26.54 -9.18
C GLU A 610 -20.87 26.15 -7.92
N HIS A 611 -21.59 25.03 -7.96
CA HIS A 611 -22.28 24.51 -6.79
C HIS A 611 -21.35 23.80 -5.79
N LEU A 612 -20.11 23.42 -6.15
CA LEU A 612 -19.15 22.74 -5.27
C LEU A 612 -18.34 23.71 -4.41
N ARG A 613 -19.01 24.47 -3.54
CA ARG A 613 -18.48 25.63 -2.77
C ARG A 613 -17.19 25.40 -1.95
N HIS A 614 -16.75 24.18 -1.70
CA HIS A 614 -15.46 23.88 -1.03
C HIS A 614 -14.40 23.22 -1.91
N LEU A 615 -14.63 23.15 -3.23
CA LEU A 615 -13.69 22.62 -4.20
C LEU A 615 -12.39 23.45 -4.17
N LYS A 616 -11.26 22.75 -4.05
CA LYS A 616 -9.90 23.32 -4.01
C LYS A 616 -9.05 22.88 -5.19
N GLU A 617 -9.25 21.65 -5.68
CA GLU A 617 -8.47 21.09 -6.77
C GLU A 617 -9.35 20.28 -7.73
N VAL A 618 -9.09 20.41 -9.04
CA VAL A 618 -9.63 19.53 -10.08
C VAL A 618 -8.47 18.84 -10.78
N TRP A 619 -8.47 17.51 -10.80
CA TRP A 619 -7.42 16.71 -11.43
C TRP A 619 -7.98 16.10 -12.71
N LEU A 620 -7.36 16.37 -13.85
CA LEU A 620 -7.70 15.75 -15.14
C LEU A 620 -6.63 14.73 -15.52
N LYS A 621 -7.05 13.53 -15.91
CA LYS A 621 -6.15 12.48 -16.42
C LYS A 621 -6.75 11.83 -17.68
N GLY A 622 -5.89 11.51 -18.66
CA GLY A 622 -6.24 10.69 -19.82
C GLY A 622 -6.13 11.42 -21.15
N SER A 623 -6.89 10.98 -22.15
CA SER A 623 -7.00 11.64 -23.44
C SER A 623 -7.91 12.87 -23.28
N LEU A 624 -7.36 14.06 -23.47
CA LEU A 624 -8.05 15.32 -23.19
C LEU A 624 -8.32 16.08 -24.49
N GLY A 625 -9.58 16.16 -24.91
CA GLY A 625 -10.01 17.12 -25.93
C GLY A 625 -9.98 18.55 -25.38
N ASP A 626 -9.48 19.50 -26.16
CA ASP A 626 -9.30 20.89 -25.72
C ASP A 626 -10.59 21.56 -25.26
N GLN A 627 -11.75 21.19 -25.82
CA GLN A 627 -13.07 21.70 -25.38
C GLN A 627 -13.37 21.39 -23.91
N LEU A 628 -13.07 20.18 -23.41
CA LEU A 628 -13.29 19.83 -22.01
C LEU A 628 -12.35 20.63 -21.10
N LYS A 629 -11.09 20.78 -21.50
CA LYS A 629 -10.07 21.54 -20.76
C LYS A 629 -10.45 23.03 -20.69
N GLN A 630 -10.81 23.65 -21.82
CA GLN A 630 -11.25 25.05 -21.88
C GLN A 630 -12.55 25.28 -21.10
N GLY A 631 -13.55 24.40 -21.27
CA GLY A 631 -14.82 24.47 -20.53
C GLY A 631 -14.65 24.33 -19.02
N LEU A 632 -13.71 23.51 -18.57
CA LEU A 632 -13.32 23.42 -17.16
C LEU A 632 -12.55 24.65 -16.68
N GLN A 633 -11.56 25.14 -17.44
CA GLN A 633 -10.85 26.37 -17.09
C GLN A 633 -11.80 27.57 -16.96
N HIS A 634 -12.82 27.65 -17.83
CA HIS A 634 -13.85 28.68 -17.77
C HIS A 634 -14.76 28.58 -16.54
N GLN A 635 -15.22 27.37 -16.18
CA GLN A 635 -16.00 27.16 -14.95
C GLN A 635 -15.16 27.45 -13.70
N LEU A 636 -13.90 27.00 -13.68
CA LEU A 636 -13.01 27.18 -12.53
C LEU A 636 -12.54 28.62 -12.34
N SER A 637 -12.47 29.44 -13.40
CA SER A 637 -12.19 30.88 -13.27
C SER A 637 -13.38 31.67 -12.71
N LYS A 638 -14.61 31.20 -12.98
CA LYS A 638 -15.86 31.75 -12.43
C LYS A 638 -16.22 31.20 -11.03
N HIS A 639 -15.62 30.10 -10.62
CA HIS A 639 -15.87 29.47 -9.33
C HIS A 639 -15.29 30.32 -8.17
N LEU A 640 -16.08 30.51 -7.11
CA LEU A 640 -15.74 31.38 -5.96
C LEU A 640 -14.32 31.16 -5.40
N ASN A 641 -13.93 29.90 -5.19
CA ASN A 641 -12.61 29.54 -4.65
C ASN A 641 -11.46 29.46 -5.68
N LYS A 642 -11.72 29.69 -6.98
CA LYS A 642 -10.76 29.50 -8.09
C LYS A 642 -9.93 28.19 -7.99
N PRO A 643 -10.55 26.99 -8.06
CA PRO A 643 -9.89 25.74 -7.73
C PRO A 643 -8.76 25.40 -8.72
N ALA A 644 -7.64 24.87 -8.21
CA ALA A 644 -6.47 24.58 -9.01
C ALA A 644 -6.69 23.39 -9.96
N LEU A 645 -6.56 23.63 -11.27
CA LEU A 645 -6.62 22.59 -12.30
C LEU A 645 -5.25 21.91 -12.45
N LYS A 646 -5.16 20.62 -12.12
CA LYS A 646 -3.95 19.79 -12.23
C LYS A 646 -4.10 18.79 -13.37
N LEU A 647 -3.25 18.90 -14.39
CA LEU A 647 -3.16 17.92 -15.47
C LEU A 647 -2.22 16.79 -15.05
N VAL A 648 -2.74 15.57 -14.98
CA VAL A 648 -1.98 14.36 -14.65
C VAL A 648 -1.65 13.64 -15.96
N LYS A 649 -0.37 13.54 -16.29
CA LYS A 649 0.08 12.73 -17.45
C LYS A 649 -0.35 11.27 -17.24
N SER A 650 -0.80 10.63 -18.32
CA SER A 650 -1.43 9.31 -18.36
C SER A 650 -0.53 8.19 -17.83
#